data_AF-A0A2T7A761-F1
#
_entry.id   AF-A0A2T7A761-F1
#
_cell.length_a   1.000
_cell.length_b   1.000
_cell.length_c   1.000
_cell.angle_alpha   90.00
_cell.angle_beta   90.00
_cell.angle_gamma   90.00
#
_symmetry.space_group_name_H-M   'P 1'
#
loop_
_entity.id
_entity.type
_entity.pdbx_description
1 polymer ?
#
loop_
_entity_poly.entity_id
_entity_poly.type
_entity_poly.pdbx_seq_one_letter_code
_entity_poly.pdbx_strand_id
1 'polypeptide(L)'
;MKAASIFRRSADESIAHLRSLFPTAPGMARPRTLPPSLVNWEICEPILDKLNLAAYKRTTIIDMNPGLGIFSAALHERLKPKQHILLEPEEKFGDSMREFQETYKNSWYVPLDGYNWDTYSELFSKDPLPPPWPDKFPKPEIKTSPSSEGVNADLLFVGQMGKSIRSERLISQFISCCALGTWVQRYGRVRFLLWVTDSIKDRYLPRSIAARARPAATAEAIVDITEVATSDEIRTGKGFHKLPVITQDNVHLEEKKPAPSKRQEIKSEIREEIKLNIKPKLVEDEIKKLVAEELGLPKTRGRPKNLPDKQQKELEKKKKKATAKVRKIVEAIRDGNQPKLPTRLSSEERVRLLDRYDEIRRAFGHKTKAEVAAKILQKEEDRQRRKEGVPRNPGRPRRLPPTDQPATTAELEAIEERIMKNPELWVEGMEHPPWYYQGNKEELRKFVVKLATMRPALRVDPKAMLQPENLYSTMIEEIEEGGGLPERTATGEEPSTTSASVRKEGKSAAQAWEEYEEQWSRRSGVKAQEQGREDQIYAVRNRLLKIYDRPYEPLRVDPKGDFFPHIPMTLLELVPKVPHPFFSAPTSREREKNWLTFEWLLRNLFVLRANSVSSALRSLAPGAENILADLPANQRIQPTRRVRCLRADDLVNLTRAWAKWPFKNPGIQFERYSGRDLRGTKLSVY
;
A
#
# COMPACT_ATOMS: atom_id res chain seq x y z
N MET A 1 36.00 23.87 -31.78
CA MET A 1 35.17 23.29 -30.70
C MET A 1 36.11 22.63 -29.70
N LYS A 2 35.93 22.78 -28.39
CA LYS A 2 36.54 21.82 -27.44
C LYS A 2 35.81 20.48 -27.62
N ALA A 3 36.49 19.35 -27.41
CA ALA A 3 35.83 18.06 -27.38
C ALA A 3 34.68 18.10 -26.35
N ALA A 4 33.55 17.48 -26.67
CA ALA A 4 32.47 17.34 -25.70
C ALA A 4 33.01 16.50 -24.53
N SER A 5 33.01 17.08 -23.32
CA SER A 5 33.34 16.35 -22.09
C SER A 5 32.44 15.11 -22.02
N ILE A 6 32.97 13.98 -21.53
CA ILE A 6 32.27 12.69 -21.55
C ILE A 6 30.89 12.74 -20.88
N PHE A 7 30.68 13.67 -19.95
CA PHE A 7 29.41 13.90 -19.24
C PHE A 7 28.32 14.52 -20.12
N ARG A 8 28.69 15.07 -21.29
CA ARG A 8 27.79 15.69 -22.29
C ARG A 8 27.72 14.89 -23.61
N ARG A 9 28.07 13.60 -23.57
CA ARG A 9 27.77 12.65 -24.66
C ARG A 9 26.26 12.52 -24.87
N SER A 10 25.85 12.16 -26.08
CA SER A 10 24.47 11.76 -26.36
C SER A 10 24.09 10.50 -25.58
N ALA A 11 22.78 10.27 -25.40
CA ALA A 11 22.30 9.08 -24.68
C ALA A 11 22.80 7.77 -25.33
N ASP A 12 22.85 7.68 -26.67
CA ASP A 12 23.34 6.49 -27.38
C ASP A 12 24.85 6.27 -27.18
N GLU A 13 25.68 7.32 -27.17
CA GLU A 13 27.12 7.23 -26.87
C GLU A 13 27.35 6.82 -25.41
N SER A 14 26.59 7.37 -24.46
CA SER A 14 26.61 7.00 -23.05
C SER A 14 26.19 5.53 -22.83
N ILE A 15 25.16 5.07 -23.56
CA ILE A 15 24.71 3.67 -23.56
C ILE A 15 25.76 2.74 -24.18
N ALA A 16 26.40 3.14 -25.29
CA ALA A 16 27.47 2.38 -25.92
C ALA A 16 28.68 2.22 -24.98
N HIS A 17 29.06 3.30 -24.28
CA HIS A 17 30.12 3.27 -23.27
C HIS A 17 29.77 2.36 -22.08
N LEU A 18 28.55 2.45 -21.54
CA LEU A 18 28.08 1.52 -20.49
C LEU A 18 28.14 0.05 -20.94
N ARG A 19 27.80 -0.24 -22.20
CA ARG A 19 27.93 -1.60 -22.76
C ARG A 19 29.38 -2.04 -22.90
N SER A 20 30.32 -1.14 -23.22
CA SER A 20 31.75 -1.48 -23.27
C SER A 20 32.36 -1.74 -21.88
N LEU A 21 31.88 -1.06 -20.84
CA LEU A 21 32.32 -1.27 -19.46
C LEU A 21 31.84 -2.60 -18.87
N PHE A 22 30.70 -3.12 -19.33
CA PHE A 22 30.08 -4.35 -18.84
C PHE A 22 29.82 -5.37 -19.98
N PRO A 23 30.86 -5.94 -20.61
CA PRO A 23 30.72 -6.87 -21.72
C PRO A 23 30.04 -8.17 -21.28
N THR A 24 28.94 -8.54 -21.95
CA THR A 24 28.24 -9.81 -21.70
C THR A 24 28.86 -10.94 -22.51
N ALA A 25 29.63 -11.80 -21.85
CA ALA A 25 30.17 -13.01 -22.48
C ALA A 25 29.05 -13.95 -22.96
N PRO A 26 29.08 -14.45 -24.21
CA PRO A 26 28.06 -15.38 -24.71
C PRO A 26 28.11 -16.69 -23.93
N GLY A 27 26.95 -17.18 -23.51
CA GLY A 27 26.79 -18.45 -22.79
C GLY A 27 26.85 -18.37 -21.25
N MET A 28 27.24 -17.24 -20.66
CA MET A 28 27.14 -17.07 -19.20
C MET A 28 25.69 -16.86 -18.73
N ALA A 29 25.43 -17.23 -17.47
CA ALA A 29 24.19 -16.89 -16.79
C ALA A 29 23.96 -15.36 -16.79
N ARG A 30 22.69 -14.94 -16.78
CA ARG A 30 22.29 -13.51 -16.90
C ARG A 30 23.17 -12.63 -16.00
N PRO A 31 23.78 -11.54 -16.52
CA PRO A 31 24.65 -10.69 -15.72
C PRO A 31 23.89 -10.12 -14.52
N ARG A 32 24.63 -9.76 -13.45
CA ARG A 32 24.08 -8.88 -12.41
C ARG A 32 23.45 -7.68 -13.11
N THR A 33 22.19 -7.37 -12.79
CA THR A 33 21.50 -6.23 -13.38
C THR A 33 22.31 -4.97 -13.11
N LEU A 34 22.78 -4.34 -14.18
CA LEU A 34 23.54 -3.10 -14.12
C LEU A 34 22.83 -2.08 -13.21
N PRO A 35 23.57 -1.29 -12.43
CA PRO A 35 22.95 -0.17 -11.70
C PRO A 35 22.28 0.74 -12.74
N PRO A 36 21.07 1.28 -12.47
CA PRO A 36 20.51 2.32 -13.31
C PRO A 36 21.46 3.52 -13.29
N SER A 37 21.93 3.93 -14.46
CA SER A 37 22.74 5.12 -14.68
C SER A 37 21.94 6.13 -15.50
N LEU A 38 22.05 7.41 -15.15
CA LEU A 38 21.57 8.49 -16.01
C LEU A 38 22.48 8.53 -17.26
N VAL A 39 21.89 8.57 -18.45
CA VAL A 39 22.62 8.60 -19.73
C VAL A 39 22.33 9.85 -20.57
N ASN A 40 21.21 10.55 -20.31
CA ASN A 40 20.87 11.79 -21.00
C ASN A 40 21.26 13.02 -20.15
N TRP A 41 22.13 13.86 -20.70
CA TRP A 41 22.49 15.16 -20.10
C TRP A 41 21.35 16.19 -20.19
N GLU A 42 20.52 16.16 -21.25
CA GLU A 42 19.58 17.25 -21.56
C GLU A 42 18.52 17.49 -20.48
N ILE A 43 18.14 16.45 -19.72
CA ILE A 43 17.20 16.60 -18.60
C ILE A 43 17.80 17.25 -17.35
N CYS A 44 19.14 17.38 -17.25
CA CYS A 44 19.80 17.88 -16.04
C CYS A 44 19.48 19.36 -15.77
N GLU A 45 19.61 20.23 -16.78
CA GLU A 45 19.38 21.67 -16.61
C GLU A 45 17.91 21.99 -16.20
N PRO A 46 16.87 21.45 -16.87
CA PRO A 46 15.47 21.60 -16.42
C PRO A 46 15.17 21.04 -15.02
N ILE A 47 15.94 20.06 -14.54
CA ILE A 47 15.88 19.56 -13.15
C ILE A 47 16.51 20.56 -12.19
N LEU A 48 17.70 21.08 -12.50
CA LEU A 48 18.42 22.03 -11.66
C LEU A 48 17.67 23.36 -11.49
N ASP A 49 16.93 23.79 -12.50
CA ASP A 49 16.04 24.95 -12.42
C ASP A 49 14.88 24.74 -11.44
N LYS A 50 14.27 23.53 -11.41
CA LYS A 50 13.19 23.18 -10.46
C LYS A 50 13.66 23.07 -9.00
N LEU A 51 14.92 22.69 -8.77
CA LEU A 51 15.47 22.48 -7.43
C LEU A 51 15.80 23.77 -6.65
N ASN A 52 15.87 24.92 -7.33
CA ASN A 52 16.21 26.23 -6.75
C ASN A 52 17.43 26.17 -5.79
N LEU A 53 18.54 25.65 -6.29
CA LEU A 53 19.76 25.46 -5.50
C LEU A 53 20.61 26.74 -5.36
N ALA A 54 20.02 27.93 -5.51
CA ALA A 54 20.74 29.21 -5.55
C ALA A 54 21.57 29.50 -4.27
N ALA A 55 21.13 28.98 -3.12
CA ALA A 55 21.84 29.07 -1.84
C ALA A 55 23.07 28.14 -1.74
N TYR A 56 23.14 27.06 -2.53
CA TYR A 56 24.20 26.04 -2.49
C TYR A 56 25.43 26.40 -3.34
N LYS A 57 25.58 27.66 -3.75
CA LYS A 57 26.79 28.13 -4.45
C LYS A 57 28.00 27.97 -3.53
N ARG A 58 29.06 27.31 -4.00
CA ARG A 58 30.26 26.95 -3.22
C ARG A 58 30.02 26.00 -2.03
N THR A 59 28.90 25.26 -2.00
CA THR A 59 28.65 24.18 -1.03
C THR A 59 29.72 23.08 -1.11
N THR A 60 29.84 22.22 -0.09
CA THR A 60 30.39 20.87 -0.29
C THR A 60 29.29 19.96 -0.81
N ILE A 61 29.60 19.12 -1.80
CA ILE A 61 28.72 18.06 -2.28
C ILE A 61 29.33 16.71 -1.88
N ILE A 62 28.54 15.83 -1.29
CA ILE A 62 28.81 14.39 -1.20
C ILE A 62 27.84 13.70 -2.14
N ASP A 63 28.36 13.00 -3.15
CA ASP A 63 27.58 12.29 -4.17
C ASP A 63 27.85 10.79 -4.11
N MET A 64 26.79 9.98 -4.03
CA MET A 64 26.83 8.55 -3.76
C MET A 64 26.38 7.74 -4.98
N ASN A 65 27.24 6.87 -5.49
CA ASN A 65 27.06 6.10 -6.73
C ASN A 65 26.81 6.99 -7.98
N PRO A 66 27.68 7.97 -8.29
CA PRO A 66 27.54 8.85 -9.44
C PRO A 66 27.55 8.13 -10.80
N GLY A 67 28.09 6.91 -10.89
CA GLY A 67 28.14 6.11 -12.12
C GLY A 67 28.89 6.82 -13.24
N LEU A 68 28.17 7.24 -14.29
CA LEU A 68 28.76 8.04 -15.38
C LEU A 68 29.10 9.49 -14.98
N GLY A 69 28.66 9.99 -13.83
CA GLY A 69 28.93 11.36 -13.38
C GLY A 69 28.16 12.46 -14.11
N ILE A 70 27.19 12.13 -14.98
CA ILE A 70 26.42 13.11 -15.78
C ILE A 70 25.68 14.13 -14.88
N PHE A 71 24.90 13.65 -13.91
CA PHE A 71 24.19 14.52 -12.96
C PHE A 71 25.16 15.29 -12.05
N SER A 72 26.22 14.61 -11.62
CA SER A 72 27.31 15.14 -10.80
C SER A 72 28.03 16.32 -11.49
N ALA A 73 28.25 16.24 -12.81
CA ALA A 73 28.88 17.27 -13.61
C ALA A 73 27.96 18.48 -13.77
N ALA A 74 26.67 18.27 -14.05
CA ALA A 74 25.68 19.35 -14.11
C ALA A 74 25.56 20.11 -12.77
N LEU A 75 25.51 19.39 -11.65
CA LEU A 75 25.59 19.97 -10.31
C LEU A 75 26.88 20.76 -10.07
N HIS A 76 28.04 20.21 -10.47
CA HIS A 76 29.33 20.87 -10.27
C HIS A 76 29.44 22.16 -11.10
N GLU A 77 29.03 22.15 -12.36
CA GLU A 77 29.02 23.34 -13.23
C GLU A 77 28.07 24.43 -12.71
N ARG A 78 26.87 24.04 -12.26
CA ARG A 78 25.82 24.95 -11.79
C ARG A 78 26.11 25.55 -10.41
N LEU A 79 26.66 24.76 -9.47
CA LEU A 79 26.89 25.18 -8.08
C LEU A 79 28.32 25.68 -7.80
N LYS A 80 29.30 25.28 -8.62
CA LYS A 80 30.73 25.58 -8.44
C LYS A 80 31.19 25.32 -6.99
N PRO A 81 31.06 24.06 -6.51
CA PRO A 81 31.24 23.70 -5.11
C PRO A 81 32.67 23.95 -4.60
N LYS A 82 32.82 24.16 -3.29
CA LYS A 82 34.15 24.23 -2.65
C LYS A 82 34.85 22.87 -2.67
N GLN A 83 34.07 21.79 -2.60
CA GLN A 83 34.52 20.41 -2.66
C GLN A 83 33.40 19.52 -3.22
N HIS A 84 33.73 18.57 -4.10
CA HIS A 84 32.80 17.55 -4.59
C HIS A 84 33.37 16.15 -4.36
N ILE A 85 32.74 15.36 -3.51
CA ILE A 85 33.23 14.04 -3.07
C ILE A 85 32.37 12.97 -3.75
N LEU A 86 33.00 12.13 -4.58
CA LEU A 86 32.35 11.14 -5.43
C LEU A 86 32.61 9.74 -4.83
N LEU A 87 31.61 9.18 -4.16
CA LEU A 87 31.66 7.85 -3.56
C LEU A 87 31.19 6.81 -4.59
N GLU A 88 32.11 6.16 -5.30
CA GLU A 88 31.79 5.21 -6.38
C GLU A 88 32.58 3.90 -6.23
N PRO A 89 31.98 2.81 -5.71
CA PRO A 89 32.69 1.57 -5.42
C PRO A 89 32.95 0.65 -6.62
N GLU A 90 32.29 0.83 -7.77
CA GLU A 90 32.46 -0.04 -8.93
C GLU A 90 33.60 0.49 -9.83
N GLU A 91 34.77 -0.18 -9.78
CA GLU A 91 36.02 0.20 -10.48
C GLU A 91 35.85 0.53 -11.97
N LYS A 92 34.84 -0.05 -12.63
CA LYS A 92 34.50 0.23 -14.04
C LYS A 92 34.10 1.68 -14.32
N PHE A 93 33.58 2.40 -13.32
CA PHE A 93 33.34 3.84 -13.40
C PHE A 93 34.58 4.67 -13.02
N GLY A 94 35.64 4.03 -12.51
CA GLY A 94 36.84 4.69 -12.01
C GLY A 94 37.58 5.54 -13.04
N ASP A 95 37.56 5.16 -14.33
CA ASP A 95 38.10 6.02 -15.39
C ASP A 95 37.26 7.28 -15.61
N SER A 96 35.92 7.15 -15.62
CA SER A 96 35.01 8.29 -15.69
C SER A 96 35.15 9.21 -14.47
N MET A 97 35.39 8.64 -13.28
CA MET A 97 35.65 9.42 -12.06
C MET A 97 37.04 10.09 -12.06
N ARG A 98 38.08 9.45 -12.62
CA ARG A 98 39.40 10.06 -12.85
C ARG A 98 39.29 11.24 -13.83
N GLU A 99 38.63 11.06 -14.97
CA GLU A 99 38.39 12.16 -15.93
C GLU A 99 37.55 13.30 -15.30
N PHE A 100 36.62 12.97 -14.40
CA PHE A 100 35.88 13.96 -13.62
C PHE A 100 36.82 14.81 -12.75
N GLN A 101 37.75 14.19 -12.01
CA GLN A 101 38.75 14.92 -11.22
C GLN A 101 39.71 15.74 -12.09
N GLU A 102 40.10 15.21 -13.25
CA GLU A 102 40.95 15.94 -14.18
C GLU A 102 40.24 17.18 -14.75
N THR A 103 38.95 17.08 -15.05
CA THR A 103 38.09 18.17 -15.52
C THR A 103 37.81 19.20 -14.40
N TYR A 104 37.47 18.71 -13.20
CA TYR A 104 36.94 19.53 -12.10
C TYR A 104 37.86 19.43 -10.87
N LYS A 105 38.91 20.27 -10.80
CA LYS A 105 39.99 20.17 -9.79
C LYS A 105 39.56 20.25 -8.32
N ASN A 106 38.34 20.72 -8.02
CA ASN A 106 37.77 20.71 -6.66
C ASN A 106 37.03 19.39 -6.33
N SER A 107 37.25 18.32 -7.10
CA SER A 107 36.55 17.05 -6.93
C SER A 107 37.46 15.86 -6.61
N TRP A 108 36.89 14.90 -5.90
CA TRP A 108 37.61 13.85 -5.20
C TRP A 108 36.89 12.51 -5.39
N TYR A 109 37.46 11.65 -6.24
CA TYR A 109 37.01 10.27 -6.39
C TYR A 109 37.45 9.47 -5.17
N VAL A 110 36.51 8.78 -4.53
CA VAL A 110 36.76 7.91 -3.39
C VAL A 110 36.11 6.56 -3.71
N PRO A 111 36.89 5.50 -3.99
CA PRO A 111 36.36 4.19 -4.38
C PRO A 111 35.85 3.40 -3.15
N LEU A 112 34.80 3.92 -2.51
CA LEU A 112 34.17 3.34 -1.31
C LEU A 112 32.64 3.25 -1.44
N ASP A 113 32.06 2.21 -0.86
CA ASP A 113 30.64 1.90 -0.94
C ASP A 113 29.83 2.81 0.01
N GLY A 114 29.12 3.79 -0.55
CA GLY A 114 28.23 4.68 0.20
C GLY A 114 26.95 4.01 0.75
N TYR A 115 26.71 2.72 0.48
CA TYR A 115 25.77 1.91 1.29
C TYR A 115 26.37 1.48 2.65
N ASN A 116 27.67 1.67 2.88
CA ASN A 116 28.30 1.40 4.18
C ASN A 116 28.35 2.65 5.08
N TRP A 117 28.09 2.44 6.37
CA TRP A 117 28.14 3.49 7.39
C TRP A 117 29.56 3.81 7.87
N ASP A 118 30.49 2.86 7.73
CA ASP A 118 31.88 3.05 8.13
C ASP A 118 32.58 4.06 7.20
N THR A 119 32.31 3.99 5.89
CA THR A 119 32.80 4.96 4.89
C THR A 119 32.51 6.42 5.26
N TYR A 120 31.31 6.72 5.78
CA TYR A 120 31.00 8.05 6.28
C TYR A 120 31.64 8.37 7.63
N SER A 121 31.83 7.35 8.47
CA SER A 121 32.47 7.49 9.78
C SER A 121 33.95 7.83 9.62
N GLU A 122 34.62 7.24 8.64
CA GLU A 122 36.00 7.56 8.23
C GLU A 122 36.08 8.93 7.54
N LEU A 123 35.17 9.23 6.61
CA LEU A 123 35.10 10.52 5.89
C LEU A 123 35.02 11.74 6.83
N PHE A 124 34.38 11.59 7.98
CA PHE A 124 34.26 12.61 9.03
C PHE A 124 35.14 12.33 10.26
N SER A 125 36.09 11.40 10.18
CA SER A 125 37.01 11.09 11.29
C SER A 125 38.08 12.17 11.45
N LYS A 126 38.51 12.39 12.70
CA LYS A 126 39.74 13.15 12.97
C LYS A 126 40.96 12.38 12.45
N ASP A 127 40.99 11.09 12.74
CA ASP A 127 42.06 10.16 12.40
C ASP A 127 41.41 8.97 11.67
N PRO A 128 41.18 9.06 10.36
CA PRO A 128 40.72 7.91 9.58
C PRO A 128 41.84 6.86 9.52
N LEU A 129 41.44 5.60 9.40
CA LEU A 129 42.33 4.55 8.88
C LEU A 129 42.72 4.89 7.41
N PRO A 130 43.62 4.13 6.78
CA PRO A 130 43.91 4.25 5.35
C PRO A 130 43.14 3.20 4.50
N PRO A 131 41.85 3.44 4.15
CA PRO A 131 41.27 2.95 2.89
C PRO A 131 41.92 3.72 1.71
N PRO A 132 41.56 3.42 0.44
CA PRO A 132 42.00 4.17 -0.73
C PRO A 132 41.46 5.62 -0.79
N TRP A 133 41.88 6.49 0.13
CA TRP A 133 41.77 7.95 -0.03
C TRP A 133 42.75 8.44 -1.10
N PRO A 134 42.38 9.43 -1.94
CA PRO A 134 43.33 10.14 -2.77
C PRO A 134 44.43 10.82 -1.97
N ASP A 135 45.64 10.87 -2.54
CA ASP A 135 46.73 11.67 -1.99
C ASP A 135 46.29 13.11 -1.72
N LYS A 136 46.54 13.59 -0.50
CA LYS A 136 46.21 14.95 -0.04
C LYS A 136 44.70 15.27 -0.03
N PHE A 137 43.82 14.26 0.06
CA PHE A 137 42.38 14.46 0.21
C PHE A 137 42.04 15.43 1.37
N PRO A 138 41.41 16.59 1.11
CA PRO A 138 41.09 17.57 2.13
C PRO A 138 39.84 17.14 2.92
N LYS A 139 39.94 17.18 4.26
CA LYS A 139 38.83 16.80 5.14
C LYS A 139 37.66 17.80 4.98
N PRO A 140 36.38 17.35 4.99
CA PRO A 140 35.26 18.24 4.70
C PRO A 140 35.00 19.26 5.83
N GLU A 141 35.37 20.52 5.61
CA GLU A 141 35.04 21.64 6.51
C GLU A 141 33.59 22.08 6.34
N ILE A 142 32.68 21.42 7.07
CA ILE A 142 31.24 21.72 7.06
C ILE A 142 30.86 22.66 8.20
N LYS A 143 30.22 23.78 7.86
CA LYS A 143 29.65 24.72 8.83
C LYS A 143 28.34 24.17 9.38
N THR A 144 28.26 24.05 10.71
CA THR A 144 27.00 23.72 11.40
C THR A 144 26.03 24.90 11.37
N SER A 145 24.76 24.64 11.05
CA SER A 145 23.65 25.60 11.20
C SER A 145 22.66 25.07 12.24
N PRO A 146 22.20 25.87 13.22
CA PRO A 146 21.13 25.49 14.12
C PRO A 146 19.86 25.06 13.38
N SER A 147 19.23 23.97 13.80
CA SER A 147 18.06 23.39 13.10
C SER A 147 16.86 24.35 12.99
N SER A 148 16.79 25.36 13.85
CA SER A 148 15.82 26.45 13.85
C SER A 148 16.05 27.50 12.76
N GLU A 149 17.30 27.76 12.37
CA GLU A 149 17.67 28.91 11.51
C GLU A 149 17.45 28.65 10.02
N GLY A 150 17.49 27.39 9.58
CA GLY A 150 17.26 27.08 8.17
C GLY A 150 17.55 25.64 7.77
N VAL A 151 17.63 25.44 6.47
CA VAL A 151 18.23 24.26 5.83
C VAL A 151 19.72 24.58 5.63
N ASN A 152 20.62 23.65 5.96
CA ASN A 152 22.05 23.84 5.75
C ASN A 152 22.33 23.94 4.22
N ALA A 153 23.08 24.98 3.84
CA ALA A 153 23.48 25.28 2.46
C ALA A 153 24.99 25.06 2.19
N ASP A 154 25.78 24.81 3.22
CA ASP A 154 27.23 24.55 3.17
C ASP A 154 27.55 23.06 2.91
N LEU A 155 26.56 22.17 3.11
CA LEU A 155 26.57 20.77 2.68
C LEU A 155 25.30 20.39 1.91
N LEU A 156 25.48 19.76 0.75
CA LEU A 156 24.45 19.07 -0.04
C LEU A 156 24.83 17.59 -0.15
N PHE A 157 23.87 16.69 0.06
CA PHE A 157 24.08 15.26 -0.21
C PHE A 157 23.25 14.82 -1.41
N VAL A 158 23.87 14.05 -2.30
CA VAL A 158 23.33 13.56 -3.57
C VAL A 158 23.55 12.06 -3.65
N GLY A 159 22.72 11.32 -4.38
CA GLY A 159 23.08 9.97 -4.76
C GLY A 159 22.04 9.16 -5.52
N GLN A 160 22.52 8.05 -6.07
CA GLN A 160 21.76 7.12 -6.90
C GLN A 160 21.47 5.80 -6.16
N MET A 161 20.20 5.39 -6.16
CA MET A 161 19.69 4.22 -5.46
C MET A 161 18.90 3.30 -6.41
N GLY A 162 19.57 2.22 -6.84
CA GLY A 162 18.97 1.19 -7.67
C GLY A 162 17.90 0.34 -6.96
N LYS A 163 17.35 -0.64 -7.67
CA LYS A 163 16.30 -1.53 -7.15
C LYS A 163 16.86 -2.59 -6.18
N SER A 164 17.05 -2.23 -4.90
CA SER A 164 17.51 -3.19 -3.90
C SER A 164 16.91 -3.00 -2.50
N ILE A 165 16.89 -4.09 -1.71
CA ILE A 165 16.52 -4.04 -0.28
C ILE A 165 17.52 -3.18 0.52
N ARG A 166 18.79 -3.07 0.10
CA ARG A 166 19.76 -2.15 0.72
C ARG A 166 19.31 -0.70 0.54
N SER A 167 18.91 -0.33 -0.66
CA SER A 167 18.41 1.00 -1.02
C SER A 167 17.14 1.37 -0.24
N GLU A 168 16.18 0.44 -0.15
CA GLU A 168 14.95 0.62 0.64
C GLU A 168 15.22 0.86 2.14
N ARG A 169 16.25 0.20 2.69
CA ARG A 169 16.67 0.34 4.08
C ARG A 169 17.51 1.60 4.31
N LEU A 170 18.36 1.98 3.36
CA LEU A 170 19.23 3.15 3.46
C LEU A 170 18.44 4.46 3.51
N ILE A 171 17.43 4.64 2.66
CA ILE A 171 16.55 5.82 2.73
C ILE A 171 15.77 5.89 4.06
N SER A 172 15.37 4.73 4.63
CA SER A 172 14.76 4.68 5.98
C SER A 172 15.75 5.07 7.08
N GLN A 173 17.04 4.77 6.91
CA GLN A 173 18.11 5.19 7.81
C GLN A 173 18.40 6.70 7.67
N PHE A 174 18.42 7.25 6.45
CA PHE A 174 18.58 8.69 6.22
C PHE A 174 17.46 9.50 6.90
N ILE A 175 16.20 9.04 6.81
CA ILE A 175 15.06 9.63 7.54
C ILE A 175 15.25 9.51 9.06
N SER A 176 15.81 8.40 9.55
CA SER A 176 16.14 8.24 10.97
C SER A 176 17.24 9.20 11.44
N CYS A 177 18.26 9.47 10.61
CA CYS A 177 19.29 10.48 10.90
C CYS A 177 18.70 11.88 11.02
N CYS A 178 17.70 12.24 10.19
CA CYS A 178 16.97 13.50 10.32
C CYS A 178 16.22 13.64 11.65
N ALA A 179 15.65 12.54 12.17
CA ALA A 179 14.94 12.54 13.45
C ALA A 179 15.89 12.64 14.66
N LEU A 180 17.08 12.03 14.57
CA LEU A 180 18.04 11.92 15.68
C LEU A 180 19.06 13.08 15.72
N GLY A 181 19.31 13.74 14.58
CA GLY A 181 20.38 14.73 14.41
C GLY A 181 21.76 14.08 14.27
N THR A 182 21.85 12.92 13.61
CA THR A 182 23.08 12.10 13.49
C THR A 182 23.63 12.10 12.07
N TRP A 183 24.86 11.57 11.88
CA TRP A 183 25.56 11.57 10.59
C TRP A 183 25.65 13.02 10.03
N VAL A 184 25.37 13.27 8.75
CA VAL A 184 25.39 14.64 8.18
C VAL A 184 24.41 15.59 8.83
N GLN A 185 23.31 15.09 9.44
CA GLN A 185 22.32 15.92 10.12
C GLN A 185 22.84 16.50 11.45
N ARG A 186 24.07 16.12 11.87
CA ARG A 186 24.81 16.79 12.97
C ARG A 186 25.17 18.24 12.64
N TYR A 187 25.24 18.60 11.36
CA TYR A 187 25.56 19.94 10.88
C TYR A 187 24.30 20.82 10.74
N GLY A 188 23.15 20.37 11.24
CA GLY A 188 21.84 20.97 10.99
C GLY A 188 21.10 20.25 9.87
N ARG A 189 20.03 20.87 9.36
CA ARG A 189 19.09 20.26 8.40
C ARG A 189 19.69 20.19 6.99
N VAL A 190 20.44 19.13 6.68
CA VAL A 190 21.08 18.91 5.37
C VAL A 190 20.06 18.38 4.35
N ARG A 191 20.03 18.96 3.14
CA ARG A 191 19.15 18.53 2.03
C ARG A 191 19.72 17.28 1.34
N PHE A 192 18.84 16.34 0.99
CA PHE A 192 19.19 15.18 0.15
C PHE A 192 18.55 15.29 -1.24
N LEU A 193 19.30 14.94 -2.29
CA LEU A 193 18.81 14.77 -3.67
C LEU A 193 19.05 13.31 -4.11
N LEU A 194 18.00 12.49 -4.12
CA LEU A 194 18.12 11.04 -4.28
C LEU A 194 17.41 10.56 -5.55
N TRP A 195 18.18 10.06 -6.51
CA TRP A 195 17.63 9.29 -7.63
C TRP A 195 17.26 7.90 -7.13
N VAL A 196 15.96 7.61 -7.04
CA VAL A 196 15.44 6.32 -6.56
C VAL A 196 14.54 5.68 -7.61
N THR A 197 14.40 4.35 -7.59
CA THR A 197 13.37 3.71 -8.42
C THR A 197 11.96 4.10 -7.97
N ASP A 198 11.00 4.14 -8.89
CA ASP A 198 9.58 4.35 -8.57
C ASP A 198 9.05 3.36 -7.51
N SER A 199 9.61 2.14 -7.46
CA SER A 199 9.29 1.14 -6.44
C SER A 199 9.69 1.50 -5.01
N ILE A 200 10.62 2.44 -4.83
CA ILE A 200 10.99 3.04 -3.55
C ILE A 200 10.09 4.25 -3.28
N LYS A 201 9.91 5.13 -4.27
CA LYS A 201 9.00 6.29 -4.20
C LYS A 201 7.62 5.92 -3.68
N ASP A 202 6.96 4.91 -4.26
CA ASP A 202 5.57 4.54 -3.95
C ASP A 202 5.31 4.26 -2.45
N ARG A 203 6.36 3.93 -1.69
CA ARG A 203 6.31 3.65 -0.25
C ARG A 203 6.45 4.88 0.65
N TYR A 204 6.95 5.99 0.11
CA TYR A 204 7.15 7.27 0.81
C TYR A 204 6.22 8.39 0.29
N LEU A 205 5.85 8.36 -1.00
CA LEU A 205 4.84 9.21 -1.63
C LEU A 205 3.65 8.36 -2.14
N PRO A 206 2.85 7.75 -1.24
CA PRO A 206 1.76 6.87 -1.62
C PRO A 206 0.65 7.63 -2.36
N ARG A 207 0.32 7.20 -3.59
CA ARG A 207 -0.69 7.87 -4.43
C ARG A 207 -2.14 7.72 -3.94
N SER A 208 -2.41 6.86 -2.95
CA SER A 208 -3.74 6.70 -2.33
C SER A 208 -3.66 6.38 -0.84
N ILE A 209 -4.75 6.65 -0.10
CA ILE A 209 -4.82 6.38 1.34
C ILE A 209 -4.71 4.89 1.65
N ALA A 210 -5.19 4.05 0.73
CA ALA A 210 -5.07 2.59 0.80
C ALA A 210 -3.61 2.12 0.62
N ALA A 211 -2.76 2.90 -0.04
CA ALA A 211 -1.32 2.66 -0.14
C ALA A 211 -0.51 3.21 1.06
N ARG A 212 -1.03 4.21 1.80
CA ARG A 212 -0.30 4.80 2.95
C ARG A 212 0.04 3.75 4.01
N ALA A 213 1.33 3.61 4.26
CA ALA A 213 1.94 2.60 5.11
C ALA A 213 2.99 3.25 6.04
N ARG A 214 3.59 2.44 6.92
CA ARG A 214 4.56 2.90 7.92
C ARG A 214 5.66 3.83 7.35
N PRO A 215 6.36 3.53 6.24
CA PRO A 215 7.49 4.36 5.79
C PRO A 215 7.06 5.78 5.39
N ALA A 216 5.91 5.93 4.70
CA ALA A 216 5.30 7.23 4.42
C ALA A 216 4.96 7.98 5.72
N ALA A 217 4.26 7.34 6.66
CA ALA A 217 3.87 8.00 7.91
C ALA A 217 5.08 8.39 8.80
N THR A 218 6.15 7.60 8.81
CA THR A 218 7.43 7.92 9.45
C THR A 218 8.09 9.12 8.76
N ALA A 219 8.14 9.13 7.42
CA ALA A 219 8.73 10.22 6.64
C ALA A 219 7.96 11.54 6.79
N GLU A 220 6.63 11.50 6.68
CA GLU A 220 5.73 12.65 6.81
C GLU A 220 5.93 13.44 8.11
N ALA A 221 6.40 12.79 9.19
CA ALA A 221 6.68 13.43 10.47
C ALA A 221 8.05 14.13 10.56
N ILE A 222 9.00 13.81 9.69
CA ILE A 222 10.43 14.17 9.84
C ILE A 222 10.99 14.95 8.64
N VAL A 223 10.53 14.63 7.43
CA VAL A 223 10.97 15.26 6.17
C VAL A 223 9.77 15.77 5.38
N ASP A 224 9.98 16.78 4.56
CA ASP A 224 9.15 17.02 3.38
C ASP A 224 9.86 16.41 2.17
N ILE A 225 9.11 15.74 1.30
CA ILE A 225 9.62 15.03 0.12
C ILE A 225 8.95 15.62 -1.12
N THR A 226 9.76 16.16 -2.04
CA THR A 226 9.32 16.68 -3.33
C THR A 226 9.62 15.65 -4.43
N GLU A 227 8.64 15.34 -5.28
CA GLU A 227 8.86 14.63 -6.55
C GLU A 227 9.37 15.67 -7.56
N VAL A 228 10.66 15.63 -7.91
CA VAL A 228 11.32 16.67 -8.73
C VAL A 228 11.27 16.31 -10.21
N ALA A 229 11.59 15.06 -10.51
CA ALA A 229 11.56 14.46 -11.83
C ALA A 229 11.09 13.02 -11.72
N THR A 230 10.26 12.53 -12.65
CA THR A 230 9.67 11.18 -12.56
C THR A 230 9.40 10.54 -13.91
N SER A 231 9.52 9.21 -13.96
CA SER A 231 9.04 8.37 -15.05
C SER A 231 7.50 8.36 -15.21
N ASP A 232 6.77 8.64 -14.12
CA ASP A 232 5.32 8.46 -13.95
C ASP A 232 4.80 7.04 -14.29
N GLU A 233 5.66 6.01 -14.26
CA GLU A 233 5.24 4.62 -14.50
C GLU A 233 4.43 4.04 -13.32
N ILE A 234 3.13 4.30 -13.35
CA ILE A 234 2.14 3.75 -12.42
C ILE A 234 2.18 2.22 -12.46
N ARG A 235 2.68 1.61 -11.37
CA ARG A 235 2.87 0.16 -11.27
C ARG A 235 1.53 -0.58 -11.25
N THR A 236 1.12 -1.15 -12.38
CA THR A 236 -0.10 -1.95 -12.50
C THR A 236 0.14 -3.42 -12.14
N GLY A 237 -0.77 -4.05 -11.39
CA GLY A 237 -0.75 -5.49 -11.15
C GLY A 237 -1.53 -5.94 -9.91
N LYS A 238 -1.61 -7.25 -9.71
CA LYS A 238 -2.26 -7.86 -8.53
C LYS A 238 -1.47 -7.51 -7.26
N GLY A 239 -2.08 -6.72 -6.38
CA GLY A 239 -1.46 -6.23 -5.14
C GLY A 239 -1.04 -4.75 -5.17
N PHE A 240 -1.02 -4.10 -6.34
CA PHE A 240 -0.87 -2.66 -6.44
C PHE A 240 -2.22 -1.96 -6.32
N HIS A 241 -2.25 -0.82 -5.62
CA HIS A 241 -3.45 -0.02 -5.48
C HIS A 241 -3.71 0.76 -6.77
N LYS A 242 -4.95 0.73 -7.29
CA LYS A 242 -5.38 1.64 -8.36
C LYS A 242 -5.17 3.09 -7.92
N LEU A 243 -4.91 3.99 -8.88
CA LEU A 243 -4.93 5.42 -8.62
C LEU A 243 -6.27 5.85 -7.97
N PRO A 244 -6.26 6.89 -7.12
CA PRO A 244 -7.47 7.38 -6.51
C PRO A 244 -8.37 7.98 -7.59
N VAL A 245 -9.61 7.49 -7.68
CA VAL A 245 -10.66 8.10 -8.51
C VAL A 245 -11.08 9.47 -7.96
N ILE A 246 -10.77 9.73 -6.69
CA ILE A 246 -11.13 10.95 -5.96
C ILE A 246 -9.91 11.88 -5.88
N THR A 247 -10.02 13.06 -6.47
CA THR A 247 -9.01 14.13 -6.52
C THR A 247 -9.53 15.39 -5.84
N GLN A 248 -8.67 16.41 -5.65
CA GLN A 248 -9.07 17.66 -5.01
C GLN A 248 -10.23 18.36 -5.76
N ASP A 249 -10.26 18.23 -7.09
CA ASP A 249 -11.23 18.88 -7.98
C ASP A 249 -12.61 18.22 -7.93
N ASN A 250 -12.65 16.90 -7.70
CA ASN A 250 -13.89 16.13 -7.72
C ASN A 250 -14.39 15.69 -6.32
N VAL A 251 -13.62 15.91 -5.25
CA VAL A 251 -14.00 15.48 -3.88
C VAL A 251 -15.38 16.00 -3.48
N HIS A 252 -15.72 17.25 -3.77
CA HIS A 252 -17.04 17.82 -3.48
C HIS A 252 -18.20 17.25 -4.31
N LEU A 253 -17.90 16.61 -5.44
CA LEU A 253 -18.87 15.85 -6.24
C LEU A 253 -19.01 14.42 -5.72
N GLU A 254 -17.91 13.80 -5.26
CA GLU A 254 -17.93 12.46 -4.64
C GLU A 254 -18.56 12.47 -3.23
N GLU A 255 -18.39 13.53 -2.45
CA GLU A 255 -19.08 13.75 -1.17
C GLU A 255 -20.60 13.85 -1.32
N LYS A 256 -21.07 14.43 -2.44
CA LYS A 256 -22.50 14.63 -2.72
C LYS A 256 -23.17 13.42 -3.40
N LYS A 257 -22.39 12.44 -3.87
CA LYS A 257 -22.94 11.20 -4.43
C LYS A 257 -23.38 10.29 -3.28
N PRO A 258 -24.66 9.83 -3.25
CA PRO A 258 -25.05 8.80 -2.29
C PRO A 258 -24.20 7.54 -2.52
N ALA A 259 -23.96 6.77 -1.46
CA ALA A 259 -23.20 5.52 -1.54
C ALA A 259 -23.76 4.63 -2.67
N PRO A 260 -22.94 4.28 -3.68
CA PRO A 260 -23.47 3.67 -4.89
C PRO A 260 -24.00 2.28 -4.60
N SER A 261 -25.23 1.99 -5.02
CA SER A 261 -25.76 0.63 -4.86
C SER A 261 -24.96 -0.33 -5.76
N LYS A 262 -24.76 -1.58 -5.31
CA LYS A 262 -24.10 -2.65 -6.09
C LYS A 262 -24.62 -2.79 -7.53
N ARG A 263 -25.90 -2.46 -7.77
CA ARG A 263 -26.56 -2.53 -9.10
C ARG A 263 -26.21 -1.35 -10.02
N GLN A 264 -25.64 -0.27 -9.49
CA GLN A 264 -25.09 0.87 -10.23
C GLN A 264 -23.60 0.64 -10.52
N GLU A 265 -22.81 0.19 -9.55
CA GLU A 265 -21.35 -0.05 -9.73
C GLU A 265 -21.07 -1.06 -10.85
N ILE A 266 -21.73 -2.23 -10.81
CA ILE A 266 -21.62 -3.26 -11.85
C ILE A 266 -22.04 -2.71 -13.22
N LYS A 267 -23.01 -1.78 -13.27
CA LYS A 267 -23.40 -1.11 -14.52
C LYS A 267 -22.35 -0.11 -15.02
N SER A 268 -21.63 0.58 -14.13
CA SER A 268 -20.53 1.47 -14.53
C SER A 268 -19.29 0.70 -14.99
N GLU A 269 -18.87 -0.36 -14.30
CA GLU A 269 -17.69 -1.15 -14.72
C GLU A 269 -17.90 -1.78 -16.11
N ILE A 270 -19.06 -2.42 -16.32
CA ILE A 270 -19.45 -2.98 -17.63
C ILE A 270 -19.51 -1.90 -18.71
N ARG A 271 -19.89 -0.66 -18.36
CA ARG A 271 -20.02 0.47 -19.31
C ARG A 271 -18.68 1.05 -19.73
N GLU A 272 -17.72 1.16 -18.81
CA GLU A 272 -16.34 1.58 -19.10
C GLU A 272 -15.63 0.54 -19.97
N GLU A 273 -15.67 -0.74 -19.59
CA GLU A 273 -15.07 -1.86 -20.33
C GLU A 273 -15.62 -1.97 -21.77
N ILE A 274 -16.91 -1.72 -21.96
CA ILE A 274 -17.57 -1.69 -23.27
C ILE A 274 -17.14 -0.47 -24.10
N LYS A 275 -17.05 0.73 -23.50
CA LYS A 275 -16.70 1.96 -24.24
C LYS A 275 -15.33 1.87 -24.92
N LEU A 276 -14.38 1.18 -24.30
CA LEU A 276 -13.01 1.04 -24.82
C LEU A 276 -12.90 0.15 -26.08
N ASN A 277 -13.90 -0.70 -26.36
CA ASN A 277 -13.82 -1.71 -27.42
C ASN A 277 -14.54 -1.34 -28.73
N ILE A 278 -15.39 -0.30 -28.76
CA ILE A 278 -16.21 0.03 -29.93
C ILE A 278 -15.47 0.99 -30.87
N LYS A 279 -15.06 0.49 -32.05
CA LYS A 279 -14.37 1.30 -33.07
C LYS A 279 -15.29 2.41 -33.63
N PRO A 280 -14.91 3.70 -33.64
CA PRO A 280 -15.76 4.80 -34.08
C PRO A 280 -16.38 4.65 -35.49
N LYS A 281 -15.66 4.01 -36.42
CA LYS A 281 -16.13 3.76 -37.78
C LYS A 281 -17.43 2.93 -37.84
N LEU A 282 -17.58 1.94 -36.96
CA LEU A 282 -18.80 1.11 -36.87
C LEU A 282 -20.03 1.95 -36.49
N VAL A 283 -19.84 2.93 -35.59
CA VAL A 283 -20.88 3.84 -35.13
C VAL A 283 -21.37 4.73 -36.28
N GLU A 284 -20.44 5.29 -37.07
CA GLU A 284 -20.77 6.11 -38.25
C GLU A 284 -21.44 5.31 -39.37
N ASP A 285 -21.01 4.06 -39.61
CA ASP A 285 -21.57 3.23 -40.68
C ASP A 285 -22.99 2.74 -40.34
N GLU A 286 -23.29 2.41 -39.08
CA GLU A 286 -24.66 2.10 -38.64
C GLU A 286 -25.58 3.35 -38.64
N ILE A 287 -25.05 4.54 -38.30
CA ILE A 287 -25.80 5.81 -38.46
C ILE A 287 -26.20 6.02 -39.93
N LYS A 288 -25.28 5.83 -40.88
CA LYS A 288 -25.58 6.00 -42.33
C LYS A 288 -26.69 5.05 -42.80
N LYS A 289 -26.62 3.78 -42.39
CA LYS A 289 -27.62 2.74 -42.71
C LYS A 289 -29.01 3.13 -42.20
N LEU A 290 -29.13 3.45 -40.91
CA LEU A 290 -30.40 3.80 -40.27
C LEU A 290 -31.00 5.10 -40.82
N VAL A 291 -30.18 6.07 -41.21
CA VAL A 291 -30.64 7.31 -41.89
C VAL A 291 -31.18 7.02 -43.29
N ALA A 292 -30.55 6.14 -44.06
CA ALA A 292 -31.05 5.76 -45.39
C ALA A 292 -32.41 5.05 -45.30
N GLU A 293 -32.60 4.23 -44.26
CA GLU A 293 -33.85 3.51 -43.99
C GLU A 293 -34.97 4.43 -43.45
N GLU A 294 -34.67 5.39 -42.57
CA GLU A 294 -35.66 6.38 -42.10
C GLU A 294 -36.14 7.34 -43.22
N LEU A 295 -35.32 7.52 -44.27
CA LEU A 295 -35.64 8.36 -45.44
C LEU A 295 -36.24 7.58 -46.62
N GLY A 296 -36.39 6.26 -46.52
CA GLY A 296 -36.99 5.43 -47.58
C GLY A 296 -36.19 5.39 -48.89
N LEU A 297 -34.87 5.60 -48.85
CA LEU A 297 -34.06 5.73 -50.07
C LEU A 297 -33.79 4.34 -50.72
N PRO A 298 -33.99 4.18 -52.04
CA PRO A 298 -33.88 2.88 -52.70
C PRO A 298 -32.43 2.37 -52.76
N LYS A 299 -32.25 1.07 -52.51
CA LYS A 299 -30.95 0.36 -52.51
C LYS A 299 -30.46 0.01 -53.94
N THR A 300 -30.35 1.00 -54.82
CA THR A 300 -29.96 0.80 -56.24
C THR A 300 -28.65 1.51 -56.61
N ARG A 301 -27.68 0.77 -57.15
CA ARG A 301 -26.50 1.36 -57.84
C ARG A 301 -26.95 1.94 -59.18
N GLY A 302 -27.20 3.25 -59.24
CA GLY A 302 -27.53 3.97 -60.46
C GLY A 302 -27.14 5.44 -60.36
N ARG A 303 -26.80 6.08 -61.49
CA ARG A 303 -26.47 7.50 -61.55
C ARG A 303 -27.73 8.33 -61.20
N PRO A 304 -27.68 9.26 -60.24
CA PRO A 304 -28.88 10.01 -59.85
C PRO A 304 -29.36 10.91 -61.00
N LYS A 305 -30.68 10.95 -61.22
CA LYS A 305 -31.32 12.03 -61.99
C LYS A 305 -31.33 13.29 -61.13
N ASN A 306 -31.02 14.45 -61.71
CA ASN A 306 -31.04 15.72 -60.98
C ASN A 306 -32.48 16.10 -60.60
N LEU A 307 -32.78 16.17 -59.29
CA LEU A 307 -34.03 16.75 -58.81
C LEU A 307 -33.97 18.30 -58.89
N PRO A 308 -35.12 19.00 -58.97
CA PRO A 308 -35.16 20.46 -58.88
C PRO A 308 -34.56 20.99 -57.56
N ASP A 309 -33.86 22.11 -57.66
CA ASP A 309 -33.02 22.69 -56.60
C ASP A 309 -33.76 22.92 -55.26
N LYS A 310 -35.03 23.33 -55.33
CA LYS A 310 -35.92 23.51 -54.17
C LYS A 310 -36.22 22.19 -53.45
N GLN A 311 -36.38 21.09 -54.18
CA GLN A 311 -36.60 19.75 -53.63
C GLN A 311 -35.29 19.16 -53.07
N GLN A 312 -34.14 19.43 -53.69
CA GLN A 312 -32.84 19.04 -53.15
C GLN A 312 -32.62 19.67 -51.76
N LYS A 313 -32.79 20.98 -51.63
CA LYS A 313 -32.64 21.71 -50.35
C LYS A 313 -33.61 21.23 -49.27
N GLU A 314 -34.84 20.84 -49.63
CA GLU A 314 -35.78 20.24 -48.67
C GLU A 314 -35.39 18.81 -48.26
N LEU A 315 -34.91 18.00 -49.20
CA LEU A 315 -34.42 16.64 -48.95
C LEU A 315 -33.16 16.65 -48.07
N GLU A 316 -32.24 17.59 -48.28
CA GLU A 316 -31.09 17.81 -47.40
C GLU A 316 -31.50 18.23 -45.99
N LYS A 317 -32.49 19.12 -45.87
CA LYS A 317 -33.05 19.55 -44.57
C LYS A 317 -33.69 18.38 -43.82
N LYS A 318 -34.42 17.50 -44.53
CA LYS A 318 -34.96 16.23 -43.99
C LYS A 318 -33.84 15.27 -43.58
N LYS A 319 -32.84 15.06 -44.44
CA LYS A 319 -31.66 14.21 -44.19
C LYS A 319 -30.85 14.67 -42.98
N LYS A 320 -30.54 15.96 -42.86
CA LYS A 320 -29.82 16.53 -41.71
C LYS A 320 -30.59 16.34 -40.40
N LYS A 321 -31.93 16.47 -40.43
CA LYS A 321 -32.81 16.22 -39.28
C LYS A 321 -32.85 14.73 -38.88
N ALA A 322 -32.94 13.81 -39.86
CA ALA A 322 -32.85 12.37 -39.64
C ALA A 322 -31.48 11.97 -39.04
N THR A 323 -30.37 12.43 -39.63
CA THR A 323 -29.02 12.16 -39.11
C THR A 323 -28.85 12.62 -37.67
N ALA A 324 -29.34 13.81 -37.30
CA ALA A 324 -29.27 14.29 -35.92
C ALA A 324 -30.10 13.42 -34.94
N LYS A 325 -31.29 12.95 -35.36
CA LYS A 325 -32.16 12.06 -34.58
C LYS A 325 -31.52 10.68 -34.40
N VAL A 326 -31.09 10.04 -35.49
CA VAL A 326 -30.46 8.72 -35.51
C VAL A 326 -29.15 8.73 -34.72
N ARG A 327 -28.25 9.70 -34.96
CA ARG A 327 -27.00 9.85 -34.22
C ARG A 327 -27.21 9.84 -32.71
N LYS A 328 -28.17 10.63 -32.21
CA LYS A 328 -28.51 10.72 -30.78
C LYS A 328 -29.02 9.40 -30.19
N ILE A 329 -29.67 8.55 -31.00
CA ILE A 329 -30.12 7.20 -30.60
C ILE A 329 -28.93 6.23 -30.56
N VAL A 330 -28.14 6.19 -31.64
CA VAL A 330 -27.01 5.24 -31.79
C VAL A 330 -25.89 5.55 -30.78
N GLU A 331 -25.55 6.82 -30.56
CA GLU A 331 -24.56 7.23 -29.56
C GLU A 331 -25.05 6.95 -28.12
N ALA A 332 -26.36 7.04 -27.85
CA ALA A 332 -26.91 6.64 -26.56
C ALA A 332 -26.81 5.13 -26.33
N ILE A 333 -27.04 4.31 -27.37
CA ILE A 333 -26.89 2.85 -27.33
C ILE A 333 -25.43 2.45 -27.11
N ARG A 334 -24.49 3.03 -27.87
CA ARG A 334 -23.04 2.88 -27.71
C ARG A 334 -22.60 3.19 -26.28
N ASP A 335 -23.12 4.27 -25.70
CA ASP A 335 -22.85 4.68 -24.32
C ASP A 335 -23.62 3.85 -23.26
N GLY A 336 -24.20 2.71 -23.64
CA GLY A 336 -24.89 1.76 -22.75
C GLY A 336 -26.25 2.21 -22.22
N ASN A 337 -26.72 3.41 -22.60
CA ASN A 337 -28.01 3.93 -22.17
C ASN A 337 -29.17 3.26 -22.95
N GLN A 338 -30.39 3.40 -22.46
CA GLN A 338 -31.58 3.22 -23.29
C GLN A 338 -31.99 4.57 -23.89
N PRO A 339 -32.21 4.68 -25.22
CA PRO A 339 -32.80 5.87 -25.82
C PRO A 339 -34.18 6.16 -25.22
N LYS A 340 -34.51 7.44 -25.02
CA LYS A 340 -35.86 7.85 -24.60
C LYS A 340 -36.85 7.56 -25.73
N LEU A 341 -37.72 6.56 -25.51
CA LEU A 341 -38.83 6.25 -26.41
C LEU A 341 -39.85 7.41 -26.43
N PRO A 342 -40.44 7.75 -27.58
CA PRO A 342 -41.56 8.69 -27.66
C PRO A 342 -42.74 8.28 -26.76
N THR A 343 -43.39 9.27 -26.15
CA THR A 343 -44.42 9.07 -25.09
C THR A 343 -45.77 8.58 -25.60
N ARG A 344 -46.01 8.59 -26.92
CA ARG A 344 -47.21 8.07 -27.58
C ARG A 344 -46.74 7.14 -28.72
N LEU A 345 -46.72 5.84 -28.43
CA LEU A 345 -46.45 4.73 -29.36
C LEU A 345 -47.34 3.56 -28.96
N SER A 346 -47.77 2.76 -29.93
CA SER A 346 -48.47 1.50 -29.65
C SER A 346 -47.54 0.48 -28.99
N SER A 347 -48.12 -0.53 -28.33
CA SER A 347 -47.37 -1.64 -27.74
C SER A 347 -46.50 -2.36 -28.78
N GLU A 348 -47.00 -2.54 -30.01
CA GLU A 348 -46.29 -3.20 -31.10
C GLU A 348 -45.12 -2.36 -31.63
N GLU A 349 -45.35 -1.06 -31.89
CA GLU A 349 -44.29 -0.14 -32.34
C GLU A 349 -43.16 -0.08 -31.30
N ARG A 350 -43.53 -0.12 -30.02
CA ARG A 350 -42.60 -0.11 -28.88
C ARG A 350 -41.77 -1.39 -28.78
N VAL A 351 -42.34 -2.56 -29.12
CA VAL A 351 -41.59 -3.82 -29.23
C VAL A 351 -40.62 -3.75 -30.41
N ARG A 352 -41.10 -3.43 -31.62
CA ARG A 352 -40.25 -3.32 -32.83
C ARG A 352 -39.08 -2.33 -32.65
N LEU A 353 -39.28 -1.23 -31.91
CA LEU A 353 -38.21 -0.29 -31.54
C LEU A 353 -37.19 -0.86 -30.55
N LEU A 354 -37.62 -1.68 -29.58
CA LEU A 354 -36.73 -2.32 -28.62
C LEU A 354 -35.91 -3.43 -29.27
N ASP A 355 -36.51 -4.23 -30.15
CA ASP A 355 -35.81 -5.28 -30.90
C ASP A 355 -34.70 -4.66 -31.76
N ARG A 356 -35.03 -3.61 -32.52
CA ARG A 356 -34.05 -2.86 -33.35
C ARG A 356 -32.96 -2.18 -32.52
N TYR A 357 -33.22 -1.81 -31.26
CA TYR A 357 -32.17 -1.33 -30.35
C TYR A 357 -31.25 -2.47 -29.86
N ASP A 358 -31.78 -3.67 -29.66
CA ASP A 358 -30.97 -4.84 -29.31
C ASP A 358 -30.23 -5.45 -30.53
N GLU A 359 -30.70 -5.22 -31.77
CA GLU A 359 -29.93 -5.45 -33.02
C GLU A 359 -28.71 -4.52 -33.12
N ILE A 360 -28.90 -3.20 -32.97
CA ILE A 360 -27.80 -2.21 -32.97
C ILE A 360 -26.79 -2.56 -31.84
N ARG A 361 -27.28 -3.11 -30.72
CA ARG A 361 -26.40 -3.60 -29.65
C ARG A 361 -25.51 -4.76 -30.08
N ARG A 362 -26.07 -5.79 -30.72
CA ARG A 362 -25.28 -6.90 -31.28
C ARG A 362 -24.26 -6.41 -32.30
N ALA A 363 -24.61 -5.43 -33.14
CA ALA A 363 -23.70 -4.85 -34.14
C ALA A 363 -22.45 -4.17 -33.53
N PHE A 364 -22.55 -3.63 -32.31
CA PHE A 364 -21.39 -3.10 -31.56
C PHE A 364 -20.80 -4.11 -30.56
N GLY A 365 -21.17 -5.39 -30.62
CA GLY A 365 -20.66 -6.43 -29.71
C GLY A 365 -21.23 -6.36 -28.28
N HIS A 366 -22.24 -5.53 -28.02
CA HIS A 366 -22.97 -5.61 -26.76
C HIS A 366 -23.85 -6.87 -26.74
N LYS A 367 -23.93 -7.51 -25.57
CA LYS A 367 -24.94 -8.54 -25.27
C LYS A 367 -26.34 -7.89 -25.28
N THR A 368 -27.34 -8.57 -25.83
CA THR A 368 -28.74 -8.10 -25.76
C THR A 368 -29.26 -8.03 -24.31
N LYS A 369 -30.38 -7.35 -24.09
CA LYS A 369 -31.03 -7.29 -22.78
C LYS A 369 -31.37 -8.70 -22.25
N ALA A 370 -31.76 -9.61 -23.15
CA ALA A 370 -31.99 -11.02 -22.83
C ALA A 370 -30.69 -11.75 -22.47
N GLU A 371 -29.63 -11.62 -23.28
CA GLU A 371 -28.32 -12.25 -23.02
C GLU A 371 -27.65 -11.73 -21.73
N VAL A 372 -27.85 -10.45 -21.36
CA VAL A 372 -27.39 -9.89 -20.08
C VAL A 372 -28.17 -10.47 -18.90
N ALA A 373 -29.50 -10.61 -19.02
CA ALA A 373 -30.31 -11.26 -17.98
C ALA A 373 -29.94 -12.75 -17.84
N ALA A 374 -29.79 -13.46 -18.97
CA ALA A 374 -29.34 -14.85 -19.01
C ALA A 374 -27.94 -15.02 -18.41
N LYS A 375 -26.99 -14.12 -18.65
CA LYS A 375 -25.65 -14.17 -17.98
C LYS A 375 -25.61 -13.67 -16.54
N ILE A 376 -26.71 -13.11 -16.02
CA ILE A 376 -26.89 -12.92 -14.57
C ILE A 376 -27.40 -14.24 -13.96
N LEU A 377 -28.50 -14.79 -14.50
CA LEU A 377 -29.05 -16.09 -14.10
C LEU A 377 -28.01 -17.21 -14.18
N GLN A 378 -27.32 -17.37 -15.32
CA GLN A 378 -26.26 -18.36 -15.50
C GLN A 378 -25.07 -18.13 -14.55
N LYS A 379 -24.78 -16.89 -14.11
CA LYS A 379 -23.77 -16.64 -13.07
C LYS A 379 -24.25 -16.98 -11.66
N GLU A 380 -25.56 -17.05 -11.44
CA GLU A 380 -26.17 -17.48 -10.18
C GLU A 380 -26.28 -19.02 -10.17
N GLU A 381 -26.67 -19.63 -11.29
CA GLU A 381 -26.67 -21.09 -11.52
C GLU A 381 -25.25 -21.70 -11.51
N ASP A 382 -24.28 -21.13 -12.25
CA ASP A 382 -22.87 -21.56 -12.19
C ASP A 382 -22.31 -21.44 -10.77
N ARG A 383 -22.83 -20.51 -9.96
CA ARG A 383 -22.44 -20.31 -8.56
C ARG A 383 -23.14 -21.30 -7.62
N GLN A 384 -24.31 -21.82 -7.96
CA GLN A 384 -24.92 -22.99 -7.30
C GLN A 384 -24.16 -24.27 -7.69
N ARG A 385 -23.96 -24.52 -8.98
CA ARG A 385 -23.20 -25.69 -9.49
C ARG A 385 -21.76 -25.74 -8.97
N ARG A 386 -21.12 -24.59 -8.71
CA ARG A 386 -19.80 -24.52 -8.04
C ARG A 386 -19.83 -24.73 -6.52
N LYS A 387 -20.98 -24.67 -5.85
CA LYS A 387 -21.15 -25.15 -4.46
C LYS A 387 -21.28 -26.69 -4.43
N GLU A 388 -21.80 -27.29 -5.50
CA GLU A 388 -22.05 -28.73 -5.62
C GLU A 388 -20.85 -29.51 -6.21
N GLY A 389 -20.24 -28.99 -7.27
CA GLY A 389 -19.26 -29.68 -8.12
C GLY A 389 -17.79 -29.45 -7.78
N VAL A 390 -17.39 -29.59 -6.51
CA VAL A 390 -15.96 -29.58 -6.10
C VAL A 390 -15.61 -30.82 -5.27
N PRO A 391 -14.87 -31.79 -5.84
CA PRO A 391 -14.24 -32.86 -5.06
C PRO A 391 -13.33 -32.24 -4.00
N ARG A 392 -13.56 -32.56 -2.73
CA ARG A 392 -12.73 -32.07 -1.62
C ARG A 392 -11.44 -32.89 -1.55
N ASN A 393 -10.30 -32.21 -1.39
CA ASN A 393 -9.03 -32.89 -1.07
C ASN A 393 -9.22 -33.80 0.16
N PRO A 394 -8.68 -35.03 0.14
CA PRO A 394 -8.66 -35.87 1.33
C PRO A 394 -7.81 -35.23 2.42
N GLY A 395 -8.29 -35.26 3.67
CA GLY A 395 -7.55 -34.78 4.84
C GLY A 395 -7.91 -33.37 5.33
N ARG A 396 -9.17 -33.16 5.76
CA ARG A 396 -9.52 -32.70 7.13
C ARG A 396 -11.05 -32.65 7.34
N PRO A 397 -11.63 -33.34 8.35
CA PRO A 397 -13.02 -33.10 8.74
C PRO A 397 -13.20 -31.64 9.19
N ARG A 398 -14.20 -30.94 8.65
CA ARG A 398 -14.49 -29.52 8.94
C ARG A 398 -15.78 -29.29 9.73
N ARG A 399 -16.34 -30.34 10.34
CA ARG A 399 -17.47 -30.23 11.27
C ARG A 399 -17.01 -30.65 12.65
N LEU A 400 -17.09 -29.71 13.59
CA LEU A 400 -17.21 -30.05 15.01
C LEU A 400 -18.63 -30.60 15.25
N PRO A 401 -18.85 -31.50 16.22
CA PRO A 401 -20.21 -31.80 16.67
C PRO A 401 -20.85 -30.51 17.21
N PRO A 402 -22.18 -30.33 17.10
CA PRO A 402 -22.89 -29.31 17.86
C PRO A 402 -22.60 -29.47 19.35
N THR A 403 -22.51 -28.35 20.08
CA THR A 403 -22.38 -28.32 21.55
C THR A 403 -23.47 -29.13 22.25
N ASP A 404 -24.62 -29.23 21.61
CA ASP A 404 -25.86 -29.78 22.14
C ASP A 404 -25.95 -31.32 21.96
N GLN A 405 -24.89 -31.97 21.45
CA GLN A 405 -24.78 -33.42 21.32
C GLN A 405 -23.73 -33.98 22.30
N PRO A 406 -24.11 -34.91 23.20
CA PRO A 406 -23.17 -35.51 24.16
C PRO A 406 -22.04 -36.26 23.46
N ALA A 407 -20.91 -36.44 24.15
CA ALA A 407 -19.80 -37.25 23.67
C ALA A 407 -20.17 -38.74 23.69
N THR A 408 -19.81 -39.48 22.64
CA THR A 408 -19.99 -40.94 22.65
C THR A 408 -18.98 -41.61 23.57
N THR A 409 -19.32 -42.80 24.07
CA THR A 409 -18.50 -43.60 24.99
C THR A 409 -17.06 -43.79 24.46
N ALA A 410 -16.93 -44.06 23.16
CA ALA A 410 -15.66 -44.22 22.46
C ALA A 410 -14.89 -42.91 22.22
N GLU A 411 -15.57 -41.76 22.07
CA GLU A 411 -14.90 -40.45 22.03
C GLU A 411 -14.22 -40.13 23.38
N LEU A 412 -14.88 -40.48 24.49
CA LEU A 412 -14.38 -40.26 25.85
C LEU A 412 -13.19 -41.18 26.15
N GLU A 413 -13.32 -42.49 25.91
CA GLU A 413 -12.20 -43.45 26.01
C GLU A 413 -10.98 -43.01 25.18
N ALA A 414 -11.20 -42.52 23.95
CA ALA A 414 -10.13 -42.06 23.07
C ALA A 414 -9.50 -40.72 23.50
N ILE A 415 -10.03 -40.03 24.51
CA ILE A 415 -9.42 -38.84 25.14
C ILE A 415 -8.73 -39.25 26.45
N GLU A 416 -9.36 -40.11 27.27
CA GLU A 416 -8.76 -40.72 28.46
C GLU A 416 -7.43 -41.40 28.15
N GLU A 417 -7.40 -42.22 27.08
CA GLU A 417 -6.19 -42.92 26.67
C GLU A 417 -5.05 -41.96 26.27
N ARG A 418 -5.36 -40.75 25.79
CA ARG A 418 -4.35 -39.72 25.45
C ARG A 418 -3.81 -39.01 26.69
N ILE A 419 -4.66 -38.76 27.69
CA ILE A 419 -4.23 -38.19 28.98
C ILE A 419 -3.32 -39.19 29.71
N MET A 420 -3.70 -40.46 29.75
CA MET A 420 -2.94 -41.51 30.45
C MET A 420 -1.63 -41.92 29.75
N LYS A 421 -1.50 -41.73 28.42
CA LYS A 421 -0.28 -42.08 27.66
C LYS A 421 0.78 -40.98 27.58
N ASN A 422 0.44 -39.71 27.86
CA ASN A 422 1.39 -38.59 27.79
C ASN A 422 1.61 -37.95 29.17
N PRO A 423 2.48 -38.50 30.03
CA PRO A 423 2.82 -37.89 31.34
C PRO A 423 3.49 -36.51 31.21
N GLU A 424 4.06 -36.17 30.04
CA GLU A 424 4.63 -34.84 29.74
C GLU A 424 3.57 -33.72 29.62
N LEU A 425 2.27 -34.03 29.73
CA LEU A 425 1.19 -33.03 29.79
C LEU A 425 1.13 -32.24 31.11
N TRP A 426 1.89 -32.68 32.11
CA TRP A 426 1.91 -32.12 33.46
C TRP A 426 3.25 -31.43 33.70
N VAL A 427 3.22 -30.12 33.92
CA VAL A 427 4.41 -29.29 34.18
C VAL A 427 4.73 -29.31 35.67
N GLU A 428 6.02 -29.46 35.98
CA GLU A 428 6.58 -29.48 37.32
C GLU A 428 6.06 -28.31 38.17
N GLY A 429 5.30 -28.63 39.23
CA GLY A 429 4.73 -27.64 40.17
C GLY A 429 3.22 -27.35 40.06
N MET A 430 2.46 -28.03 39.19
CA MET A 430 0.98 -28.01 39.28
C MET A 430 0.50 -29.06 40.29
N GLU A 431 -0.60 -28.81 40.99
CA GLU A 431 -1.27 -29.82 41.81
C GLU A 431 -2.06 -30.78 40.92
N HIS A 432 -1.86 -32.09 41.07
CA HIS A 432 -2.55 -33.10 40.26
C HIS A 432 -3.86 -33.55 40.96
N PRO A 433 -4.96 -33.76 40.22
CA PRO A 433 -6.22 -34.26 40.81
C PRO A 433 -6.06 -35.62 41.52
N PRO A 434 -6.88 -35.94 42.55
CA PRO A 434 -6.78 -37.19 43.31
C PRO A 434 -6.78 -38.46 42.44
N TRP A 435 -7.61 -38.48 41.39
CA TRP A 435 -7.69 -39.59 40.44
C TRP A 435 -6.38 -39.88 39.70
N TYR A 436 -5.48 -38.90 39.55
CA TYR A 436 -4.20 -39.06 38.84
C TYR A 436 -3.30 -40.08 39.54
N TYR A 437 -3.25 -40.06 40.88
CA TYR A 437 -2.45 -40.99 41.68
C TYR A 437 -3.24 -42.21 42.14
N GLN A 438 -4.55 -42.07 42.37
CA GLN A 438 -5.39 -43.14 42.94
C GLN A 438 -6.06 -44.03 41.88
N GLY A 439 -5.96 -43.69 40.59
CA GLY A 439 -6.51 -44.50 39.50
C GLY A 439 -8.04 -44.48 39.41
N ASN A 440 -8.70 -43.51 40.05
CA ASN A 440 -10.16 -43.41 40.09
C ASN A 440 -10.76 -43.04 38.72
N LYS A 441 -11.12 -44.07 37.94
CA LYS A 441 -11.68 -43.92 36.59
C LYS A 441 -12.98 -43.12 36.55
N GLU A 442 -13.80 -43.12 37.60
CA GLU A 442 -15.09 -42.40 37.57
C GLU A 442 -14.93 -40.88 37.60
N GLU A 443 -13.92 -40.37 38.30
CA GLU A 443 -13.61 -38.94 38.30
C GLU A 443 -12.91 -38.52 37.01
N LEU A 444 -11.96 -39.32 36.51
CA LEU A 444 -11.37 -39.11 35.19
C LEU A 444 -12.44 -39.06 34.08
N ARG A 445 -13.46 -39.94 34.15
CA ARG A 445 -14.60 -39.95 33.21
C ARG A 445 -15.40 -38.64 33.25
N LYS A 446 -15.67 -38.10 34.45
CA LYS A 446 -16.37 -36.81 34.64
C LYS A 446 -15.55 -35.66 34.05
N PHE A 447 -14.27 -35.57 34.41
CA PHE A 447 -13.35 -34.56 33.88
C PHE A 447 -13.26 -34.59 32.35
N VAL A 448 -13.16 -35.79 31.76
CA VAL A 448 -13.09 -35.94 30.30
C VAL A 448 -14.41 -35.60 29.60
N VAL A 449 -15.57 -35.83 30.22
CA VAL A 449 -16.86 -35.33 29.70
C VAL A 449 -16.87 -33.79 29.68
N LYS A 450 -16.42 -33.12 30.75
CA LYS A 450 -16.32 -31.65 30.79
C LYS A 450 -15.33 -31.12 29.75
N LEU A 451 -14.12 -31.69 29.68
CA LEU A 451 -13.08 -31.35 28.70
C LEU A 451 -13.55 -31.56 27.25
N ALA A 452 -14.28 -32.64 26.95
CA ALA A 452 -14.81 -32.92 25.62
C ALA A 452 -15.93 -31.95 25.20
N THR A 453 -16.69 -31.43 26.18
CA THR A 453 -17.74 -30.41 25.99
C THR A 453 -17.11 -29.02 25.77
N MET A 454 -16.14 -28.67 26.61
CA MET A 454 -15.31 -27.46 26.53
C MET A 454 -14.50 -27.36 25.23
N ARG A 455 -13.95 -28.48 24.75
CA ARG A 455 -13.05 -28.53 23.59
C ARG A 455 -13.53 -29.55 22.54
N PRO A 456 -14.64 -29.29 21.80
CA PRO A 456 -15.20 -30.22 20.82
C PRO A 456 -14.24 -30.67 19.71
N ALA A 457 -13.12 -29.98 19.49
CA ALA A 457 -12.07 -30.38 18.55
C ALA A 457 -11.38 -31.70 18.94
N LEU A 458 -11.24 -32.00 20.23
CA LEU A 458 -10.61 -33.24 20.73
C LEU A 458 -11.41 -34.49 20.34
N ARG A 459 -12.74 -34.35 20.22
CA ARG A 459 -13.69 -35.38 19.80
C ARG A 459 -13.59 -35.75 18.31
N VAL A 460 -12.95 -34.92 17.48
CA VAL A 460 -13.01 -35.02 16.00
C VAL A 460 -11.66 -35.27 15.33
N ASP A 461 -10.57 -34.74 15.88
CA ASP A 461 -9.23 -34.85 15.29
C ASP A 461 -8.32 -35.73 16.18
N PRO A 462 -8.02 -36.98 15.80
CA PRO A 462 -7.11 -37.86 16.54
C PRO A 462 -5.69 -37.28 16.69
N LYS A 463 -5.33 -36.29 15.86
CA LYS A 463 -4.04 -35.59 15.89
C LYS A 463 -4.14 -34.18 16.48
N ALA A 464 -5.27 -33.80 17.08
CA ALA A 464 -5.33 -32.62 17.93
C ALA A 464 -4.41 -32.83 19.14
N MET A 465 -3.29 -32.11 19.15
CA MET A 465 -2.31 -32.15 20.23
C MET A 465 -2.89 -31.47 21.47
N LEU A 466 -3.20 -32.29 22.48
CA LEU A 466 -3.57 -31.82 23.82
C LEU A 466 -2.40 -31.00 24.40
N GLN A 467 -2.69 -29.88 25.06
CA GLN A 467 -1.70 -29.00 25.67
C GLN A 467 -2.04 -28.80 27.16
N PRO A 468 -1.04 -28.58 28.05
CA PRO A 468 -1.27 -28.40 29.48
C PRO A 468 -2.33 -27.35 29.81
N GLU A 469 -2.36 -26.22 29.10
CA GLU A 469 -3.28 -25.11 29.35
C GLU A 469 -4.76 -25.51 29.15
N ASN A 470 -5.05 -26.51 28.30
CA ASN A 470 -6.41 -27.01 28.13
C ASN A 470 -6.87 -27.83 29.35
N LEU A 471 -5.96 -28.58 29.96
CA LEU A 471 -6.22 -29.37 31.17
C LEU A 471 -6.48 -28.44 32.36
N TYR A 472 -5.53 -27.54 32.67
CA TYR A 472 -5.65 -26.65 33.83
C TYR A 472 -6.86 -25.71 33.68
N SER A 473 -7.19 -25.24 32.46
CA SER A 473 -8.41 -24.43 32.24
C SER A 473 -9.70 -25.16 32.57
N THR A 474 -9.75 -26.48 32.41
CA THR A 474 -10.93 -27.29 32.75
C THR A 474 -10.98 -27.61 34.25
N MET A 475 -9.81 -27.78 34.89
CA MET A 475 -9.71 -28.01 36.35
C MET A 475 -10.11 -26.78 37.16
N ILE A 476 -9.72 -25.58 36.74
CA ILE A 476 -10.12 -24.32 37.40
C ILE A 476 -11.65 -24.20 37.40
N GLU A 477 -12.32 -24.48 36.28
CA GLU A 477 -13.78 -24.47 36.22
C GLU A 477 -14.44 -25.61 37.02
N GLU A 478 -13.76 -26.73 37.32
CA GLU A 478 -14.29 -27.73 38.27
C GLU A 478 -14.16 -27.25 39.73
N ILE A 479 -13.08 -26.54 40.06
CA ILE A 479 -12.87 -25.94 41.39
C ILE A 479 -13.87 -24.78 41.62
N GLU A 480 -14.21 -24.01 40.58
CA GLU A 480 -15.19 -22.92 40.66
C GLU A 480 -16.65 -23.41 40.68
N GLU A 481 -16.97 -24.56 40.07
CA GLU A 481 -18.30 -25.20 40.19
C GLU A 481 -18.44 -26.02 41.49
N GLY A 482 -17.35 -26.56 42.04
CA GLY A 482 -17.28 -27.29 43.29
C GLY A 482 -17.34 -26.40 44.54
N GLY A 483 -18.46 -25.69 44.74
CA GLY A 483 -18.63 -24.64 45.74
C GLY A 483 -18.09 -24.94 47.16
N GLY A 484 -17.40 -23.95 47.73
CA GLY A 484 -16.62 -24.09 48.96
C GLY A 484 -17.38 -24.40 50.26
N LEU A 485 -16.62 -24.91 51.24
CA LEU A 485 -17.07 -25.31 52.58
C LEU A 485 -17.55 -24.10 53.46
N PRO A 486 -18.41 -24.32 54.47
CA PRO A 486 -19.84 -23.98 54.27
C PRO A 486 -20.50 -23.22 55.45
N GLU A 487 -21.73 -22.69 55.26
CA GLU A 487 -22.81 -22.88 56.26
C GLU A 487 -24.26 -22.62 55.78
N ARG A 488 -25.14 -23.55 56.16
CA ARG A 488 -26.55 -23.42 56.64
C ARG A 488 -27.65 -22.58 55.92
N THR A 489 -28.60 -23.36 55.37
CA THR A 489 -30.08 -23.34 55.60
C THR A 489 -31.02 -22.26 55.01
N ALA A 490 -31.78 -22.71 53.99
CA ALA A 490 -33.25 -22.92 54.00
C ALA A 490 -34.23 -21.88 53.38
N THR A 491 -35.23 -22.44 52.67
CA THR A 491 -36.47 -21.85 52.10
C THR A 491 -36.30 -20.77 51.00
N GLY A 492 -37.13 -20.72 49.94
CA GLY A 492 -38.18 -21.66 49.51
C GLY A 492 -38.93 -21.20 48.23
N GLU A 493 -39.56 -22.18 47.57
CA GLU A 493 -40.66 -22.09 46.57
C GLU A 493 -40.48 -21.38 45.19
N GLU A 494 -40.94 -22.10 44.17
CA GLU A 494 -41.23 -21.68 42.78
C GLU A 494 -42.72 -21.22 42.68
N PRO A 495 -43.27 -20.60 41.60
CA PRO A 495 -43.28 -21.23 40.26
C PRO A 495 -43.45 -20.36 38.98
N SER A 496 -43.02 -20.93 37.85
CA SER A 496 -43.68 -20.87 36.51
C SER A 496 -43.87 -19.54 35.74
N THR A 497 -43.66 -19.60 34.41
CA THR A 497 -44.80 -19.53 33.45
C THR A 497 -44.45 -20.10 32.07
N THR A 498 -45.48 -20.63 31.43
CA THR A 498 -45.50 -21.47 30.22
C THR A 498 -44.89 -20.86 28.94
N SER A 499 -44.39 -21.75 28.08
CA SER A 499 -43.96 -21.44 26.71
C SER A 499 -45.14 -21.26 25.75
N ALA A 500 -44.98 -20.39 24.75
CA ALA A 500 -45.88 -20.27 23.60
C ALA A 500 -45.12 -20.63 22.32
N SER A 501 -45.47 -21.77 21.70
CA SER A 501 -44.73 -22.28 20.54
C SER A 501 -45.20 -21.65 19.22
N VAL A 502 -44.24 -21.15 18.43
CA VAL A 502 -44.46 -20.80 17.01
C VAL A 502 -43.50 -21.63 16.17
N ARG A 503 -44.00 -22.76 15.66
CA ARG A 503 -43.29 -23.54 14.63
C ARG A 503 -43.24 -22.73 13.33
N LYS A 504 -42.12 -22.03 13.11
CA LYS A 504 -41.65 -21.69 11.76
C LYS A 504 -40.58 -22.69 11.36
N GLU A 505 -40.64 -23.15 10.12
CA GLU A 505 -39.65 -24.06 9.56
C GLU A 505 -38.28 -23.37 9.53
N GLY A 506 -37.42 -23.74 10.48
CA GLY A 506 -36.08 -23.19 10.57
C GLY A 506 -35.23 -23.72 9.41
N LYS A 507 -34.69 -22.81 8.59
CA LYS A 507 -33.51 -23.13 7.77
C LYS A 507 -32.47 -23.77 8.68
N SER A 508 -31.78 -24.81 8.21
CA SER A 508 -30.74 -25.47 8.99
C SER A 508 -29.75 -24.43 9.52
N ALA A 509 -29.29 -24.57 10.77
CA ALA A 509 -28.31 -23.64 11.34
C ALA A 509 -27.07 -23.48 10.43
N ALA A 510 -26.66 -24.55 9.74
CA ALA A 510 -25.57 -24.49 8.74
C ALA A 510 -25.92 -23.62 7.52
N GLN A 511 -27.17 -23.64 7.04
CA GLN A 511 -27.63 -22.74 5.97
C GLN A 511 -27.75 -21.29 6.47
N ALA A 512 -28.20 -21.08 7.71
CA ALA A 512 -28.21 -19.75 8.32
C ALA A 512 -26.78 -19.20 8.52
N TRP A 513 -25.82 -20.05 8.90
CA TRP A 513 -24.40 -19.69 9.01
C TRP A 513 -23.73 -19.50 7.65
N GLU A 514 -24.03 -20.27 6.61
CA GLU A 514 -23.54 -20.00 5.25
C GLU A 514 -24.18 -18.74 4.64
N GLU A 515 -25.48 -18.50 4.86
CA GLU A 515 -26.12 -17.23 4.49
C GLU A 515 -25.54 -16.06 5.31
N TYR A 516 -25.16 -16.29 6.57
CA TYR A 516 -24.48 -15.30 7.40
C TYR A 516 -23.05 -15.05 6.92
N GLU A 517 -22.19 -16.04 6.69
CA GLU A 517 -20.83 -15.84 6.17
C GLU A 517 -20.83 -15.26 4.75
N GLU A 518 -21.75 -15.69 3.88
CA GLU A 518 -21.88 -15.14 2.54
C GLU A 518 -22.44 -13.70 2.61
N GLN A 519 -23.41 -13.39 3.49
CA GLN A 519 -23.80 -11.99 3.74
C GLN A 519 -22.67 -11.19 4.39
N TRP A 520 -21.94 -11.72 5.36
CA TRP A 520 -20.92 -11.03 6.15
C TRP A 520 -19.69 -10.76 5.29
N SER A 521 -19.25 -11.70 4.46
CA SER A 521 -18.23 -11.47 3.43
C SER A 521 -18.72 -10.46 2.38
N ARG A 522 -19.96 -10.56 1.90
CA ARG A 522 -20.56 -9.58 0.96
C ARG A 522 -20.81 -8.19 1.58
N ARG A 523 -20.95 -8.09 2.91
CA ARG A 523 -21.12 -6.86 3.71
C ARG A 523 -19.76 -6.26 4.06
N SER A 524 -18.82 -7.03 4.55
CA SER A 524 -17.44 -6.61 4.86
C SER A 524 -16.69 -6.21 3.59
N GLY A 525 -16.94 -6.84 2.44
CA GLY A 525 -16.45 -6.37 1.14
C GLY A 525 -16.97 -4.96 0.79
N VAL A 526 -18.29 -4.73 0.87
CA VAL A 526 -18.87 -3.39 0.62
C VAL A 526 -18.42 -2.38 1.66
N LYS A 527 -18.46 -2.73 2.94
CA LYS A 527 -17.97 -1.86 4.02
C LYS A 527 -16.49 -1.51 3.81
N ALA A 528 -15.63 -2.43 3.38
CA ALA A 528 -14.24 -2.12 3.08
C ALA A 528 -14.07 -1.19 1.86
N GLN A 529 -14.94 -1.30 0.84
CA GLN A 529 -14.97 -0.39 -0.31
C GLN A 529 -15.50 1.00 0.08
N GLU A 530 -16.58 1.05 0.86
CA GLU A 530 -17.23 2.25 1.40
C GLU A 530 -16.30 3.00 2.37
N GLN A 531 -15.70 2.31 3.33
CA GLN A 531 -14.66 2.84 4.22
C GLN A 531 -13.40 3.28 3.46
N GLY A 532 -13.05 2.58 2.37
CA GLY A 532 -11.97 2.99 1.47
C GLY A 532 -12.29 4.28 0.71
N ARG A 533 -13.54 4.45 0.28
CA ARG A 533 -14.08 5.69 -0.33
C ARG A 533 -14.08 6.84 0.68
N GLU A 534 -14.63 6.62 1.88
CA GLU A 534 -14.60 7.56 3.00
C GLU A 534 -13.16 8.01 3.35
N ASP A 535 -12.24 7.05 3.50
CA ASP A 535 -10.82 7.32 3.79
C ASP A 535 -10.20 8.19 2.70
N GLN A 536 -10.50 7.91 1.42
CA GLN A 536 -9.90 8.64 0.31
C GLN A 536 -10.49 10.06 0.19
N ILE A 537 -11.81 10.22 0.39
CA ILE A 537 -12.46 11.54 0.53
C ILE A 537 -11.81 12.33 1.66
N TYR A 538 -11.70 11.74 2.86
CA TYR A 538 -11.11 12.39 4.01
C TYR A 538 -9.64 12.77 3.79
N ALA A 539 -8.84 11.87 3.22
CA ALA A 539 -7.42 12.09 2.94
C ALA A 539 -7.19 13.21 1.92
N VAL A 540 -8.00 13.29 0.87
CA VAL A 540 -7.97 14.37 -0.14
C VAL A 540 -8.40 15.69 0.53
N ARG A 541 -9.56 15.71 1.19
CA ARG A 541 -10.10 16.91 1.87
C ARG A 541 -9.16 17.47 2.94
N ASN A 542 -8.38 16.64 3.61
CA ASN A 542 -7.42 17.03 4.66
C ASN A 542 -5.97 17.12 4.17
N ARG A 543 -5.71 16.92 2.87
CA ARG A 543 -4.35 16.84 2.28
C ARG A 543 -3.39 15.92 3.06
N LEU A 544 -3.88 14.73 3.42
CA LEU A 544 -3.13 13.78 4.24
C LEU A 544 -1.96 13.13 3.48
N LEU A 545 -2.01 13.10 2.14
CA LEU A 545 -0.97 12.49 1.30
C LEU A 545 -0.13 13.60 0.68
N LYS A 546 1.17 13.61 0.97
CA LYS A 546 2.11 14.66 0.52
C LYS A 546 2.17 14.87 -0.99
N ILE A 547 1.77 13.87 -1.79
CA ILE A 547 1.65 14.00 -3.25
C ILE A 547 0.63 15.06 -3.71
N TYR A 548 -0.31 15.48 -2.85
CA TYR A 548 -1.26 16.56 -3.12
C TYR A 548 -0.72 17.96 -2.74
N ASP A 549 0.38 18.05 -2.01
CA ASP A 549 1.02 19.30 -1.57
C ASP A 549 2.23 19.68 -2.45
N ARG A 550 2.32 19.15 -3.68
CA ARG A 550 3.46 19.40 -4.57
C ARG A 550 3.57 20.90 -4.95
N PRO A 551 4.75 21.53 -4.87
CA PRO A 551 4.94 22.94 -5.22
C PRO A 551 4.90 23.19 -6.73
N TYR A 552 5.15 22.17 -7.54
CA TYR A 552 5.11 22.18 -8.99
C TYR A 552 4.86 20.76 -9.53
N GLU A 553 4.53 20.64 -10.82
CA GLU A 553 4.54 19.35 -11.51
C GLU A 553 5.99 18.84 -11.69
N PRO A 554 6.28 17.55 -11.42
CA PRO A 554 7.60 16.98 -11.65
C PRO A 554 7.99 17.03 -13.13
N LEU A 555 9.28 17.14 -13.44
CA LEU A 555 9.75 16.94 -14.82
C LEU A 555 9.48 15.50 -15.25
N ARG A 556 8.96 15.28 -16.45
CA ARG A 556 8.84 13.93 -16.99
C ARG A 556 10.21 13.43 -17.47
N VAL A 557 10.56 12.23 -17.04
CA VAL A 557 11.72 11.44 -17.46
C VAL A 557 11.21 10.30 -18.34
N ASP A 558 11.90 9.96 -19.43
CA ASP A 558 11.66 8.71 -20.15
C ASP A 558 12.57 7.60 -19.61
N PRO A 559 12.02 6.55 -18.95
CA PRO A 559 12.83 5.42 -18.48
C PRO A 559 13.48 4.60 -19.61
N LYS A 560 13.23 4.91 -20.90
CA LYS A 560 13.96 4.34 -22.03
C LYS A 560 15.11 5.22 -22.53
N GLY A 561 14.84 6.50 -22.81
CA GLY A 561 15.86 7.45 -23.30
C GLY A 561 16.84 7.94 -22.22
N ASP A 562 16.36 8.23 -21.01
CA ASP A 562 17.16 8.97 -20.02
C ASP A 562 18.00 8.05 -19.12
N PHE A 563 17.60 6.80 -18.93
CA PHE A 563 18.24 5.84 -18.03
C PHE A 563 18.59 4.51 -18.70
N PHE A 564 19.78 3.99 -18.40
CA PHE A 564 20.22 2.65 -18.80
C PHE A 564 20.78 1.86 -17.61
N PRO A 565 20.42 0.57 -17.43
CA PRO A 565 19.36 -0.14 -18.14
C PRO A 565 17.99 0.47 -17.85
N HIS A 566 17.04 0.29 -18.78
CA HIS A 566 15.74 0.95 -18.77
C HIS A 566 14.93 0.59 -17.50
N ILE A 567 14.90 1.50 -16.54
CA ILE A 567 14.32 1.34 -15.21
C ILE A 567 13.56 2.62 -14.85
N PRO A 568 12.30 2.52 -14.38
CA PRO A 568 11.55 3.64 -13.80
C PRO A 568 12.28 4.27 -12.60
N MET A 569 12.85 5.45 -12.85
CA MET A 569 13.55 6.29 -11.88
C MET A 569 12.77 7.59 -11.62
N THR A 570 12.92 8.10 -10.41
CA THR A 570 12.41 9.39 -9.94
C THR A 570 13.50 10.07 -9.12
N LEU A 571 13.72 11.38 -9.32
CA LEU A 571 14.49 12.21 -8.41
C LEU A 571 13.60 12.71 -7.28
N LEU A 572 13.92 12.32 -6.05
CA LEU A 572 13.31 12.84 -4.84
C LEU A 572 14.23 13.85 -4.17
N GLU A 573 13.72 15.03 -3.90
CA GLU A 573 14.32 15.95 -2.93
C GLU A 573 13.74 15.64 -1.55
N LEU A 574 14.59 15.46 -0.54
CA LEU A 574 14.16 15.34 0.85
C LEU A 574 14.75 16.51 1.64
N VAL A 575 13.88 17.34 2.21
CA VAL A 575 14.24 18.46 3.09
C VAL A 575 13.85 18.08 4.53
N PRO A 576 14.81 18.01 5.48
CA PRO A 576 14.46 17.79 6.89
C PRO A 576 13.62 18.94 7.44
N LYS A 577 12.57 18.60 8.17
CA LYS A 577 11.72 19.58 8.89
C LYS A 577 12.45 20.16 10.08
N VAL A 578 11.98 21.30 10.58
CA VAL A 578 12.27 21.69 11.97
C VAL A 578 11.71 20.56 12.85
N PRO A 579 12.52 19.79 13.60
CA PRO A 579 12.01 18.58 14.23
C PRO A 579 11.02 18.92 15.35
N HIS A 580 9.89 18.22 15.38
CA HIS A 580 8.86 18.43 16.39
C HIS A 580 9.46 18.29 17.82
N PRO A 581 9.07 19.09 18.82
CA PRO A 581 9.72 19.14 20.14
C PRO A 581 9.91 17.79 20.86
N PHE A 582 9.08 16.79 20.56
CA PHE A 582 9.24 15.41 21.05
C PHE A 582 10.53 14.71 20.55
N PHE A 583 10.97 15.01 19.33
CA PHE A 583 12.24 14.53 18.77
C PHE A 583 13.41 15.48 19.09
N SER A 584 13.14 16.76 19.37
CA SER A 584 14.15 17.76 19.73
C SER A 584 14.55 17.75 21.21
N ALA A 585 14.52 16.59 21.87
CA ALA A 585 14.85 16.46 23.29
C ALA A 585 16.33 16.82 23.58
N PRO A 586 16.67 17.37 24.77
CA PRO A 586 18.00 17.90 25.02
C PRO A 586 19.12 16.86 24.90
N THR A 587 18.93 15.68 25.49
CA THR A 587 19.95 14.61 25.49
C THR A 587 19.77 13.66 24.30
N SER A 588 20.88 13.21 23.71
CA SER A 588 20.84 12.28 22.57
C SER A 588 20.14 10.96 22.91
N ARG A 589 20.34 10.43 24.13
CA ARG A 589 19.66 9.22 24.63
C ARG A 589 18.15 9.39 24.74
N GLU A 590 17.67 10.59 25.06
CA GLU A 590 16.23 10.90 25.10
C GLU A 590 15.65 11.05 23.69
N ARG A 591 16.36 11.70 22.75
CA ARG A 591 15.94 11.73 21.34
C ARG A 591 15.82 10.33 20.75
N GLU A 592 16.81 9.47 21.02
CA GLU A 592 16.81 8.07 20.62
C GLU A 592 15.64 7.30 21.25
N LYS A 593 15.42 7.42 22.56
CA LYS A 593 14.27 6.80 23.25
C LYS A 593 12.92 7.24 22.66
N ASN A 594 12.76 8.53 22.37
CA ASN A 594 11.53 9.08 21.80
C ASN A 594 11.33 8.62 20.35
N TRP A 595 12.40 8.55 19.55
CA TRP A 595 12.38 7.98 18.20
C TRP A 595 12.04 6.49 18.18
N LEU A 596 12.67 5.68 19.03
CA LEU A 596 12.38 4.25 19.16
C LEU A 596 10.94 4.00 19.64
N THR A 597 10.41 4.86 20.53
CA THR A 597 9.00 4.80 20.96
C THR A 597 8.06 5.12 19.80
N PHE A 598 8.39 6.11 18.96
CA PHE A 598 7.62 6.48 17.77
C PHE A 598 7.61 5.35 16.73
N GLU A 599 8.78 4.86 16.32
CA GLU A 599 8.91 3.76 15.36
C GLU A 599 8.24 2.47 15.84
N TRP A 600 8.30 2.16 17.14
CA TRP A 600 7.57 1.04 17.74
C TRP A 600 6.05 1.23 17.64
N LEU A 601 5.54 2.41 18.02
CA LEU A 601 4.11 2.68 18.00
C LEU A 601 3.56 2.64 16.56
N LEU A 602 4.25 3.31 15.63
CA LEU A 602 3.92 3.28 14.20
C LEU A 602 3.96 1.85 13.64
N ARG A 603 4.96 1.04 14.02
CA ARG A 603 5.04 -0.37 13.58
C ARG A 603 3.78 -1.15 13.95
N ASN A 604 3.34 -1.09 15.21
CA ASN A 604 2.20 -1.89 15.66
C ASN A 604 0.87 -1.30 15.16
N LEU A 605 0.70 0.03 15.21
CA LEU A 605 -0.51 0.68 14.69
C LEU A 605 -0.70 0.45 13.18
N PHE A 606 0.35 0.52 12.36
CA PHE A 606 0.23 0.36 10.91
C PHE A 606 0.07 -1.09 10.43
N VAL A 607 0.25 -2.12 11.28
CA VAL A 607 -0.29 -3.46 11.00
C VAL A 607 -1.81 -3.39 10.92
N LEU A 608 -2.43 -2.70 11.88
CA LEU A 608 -3.88 -2.48 11.95
C LEU A 608 -4.32 -1.18 11.24
N ARG A 609 -3.62 -0.77 10.17
CA ARG A 609 -3.89 0.48 9.41
C ARG A 609 -5.30 0.59 8.80
N ALA A 610 -6.09 -0.50 8.80
CA ALA A 610 -7.48 -0.52 8.39
C ALA A 610 -8.47 -0.27 9.53
N ASN A 611 -8.07 -0.57 10.77
CA ASN A 611 -8.92 -0.53 11.95
C ASN A 611 -8.99 0.89 12.52
N SER A 612 -9.97 1.13 13.40
CA SER A 612 -10.04 2.36 14.20
C SER A 612 -8.84 2.47 15.15
N VAL A 613 -8.42 3.68 15.47
CA VAL A 613 -7.29 3.94 16.38
C VAL A 613 -7.54 3.38 17.78
N SER A 614 -8.79 3.41 18.27
CA SER A 614 -9.16 2.73 19.53
C SER A 614 -8.97 1.21 19.45
N SER A 615 -9.39 0.55 18.36
CA SER A 615 -9.16 -0.88 18.16
C SER A 615 -7.67 -1.23 18.06
N ALA A 616 -6.88 -0.35 17.42
CA ALA A 616 -5.45 -0.57 17.29
C ALA A 616 -4.71 -0.36 18.62
N LEU A 617 -5.03 0.69 19.39
CA LEU A 617 -4.47 0.92 20.73
C LEU A 617 -4.81 -0.23 21.69
N ARG A 618 -6.06 -0.68 21.73
CA ARG A 618 -6.51 -1.83 22.57
C ARG A 618 -5.71 -3.11 22.33
N SER A 619 -5.15 -3.31 21.13
CA SER A 619 -4.28 -4.46 20.83
C SER A 619 -2.83 -4.33 21.33
N LEU A 620 -2.42 -3.14 21.81
CA LEU A 620 -1.08 -2.92 22.37
C LEU A 620 -1.02 -3.26 23.86
N ALA A 621 -2.07 -2.91 24.59
CA ALA A 621 -2.29 -3.23 26.01
C ALA A 621 -3.76 -3.01 26.39
N PRO A 622 -4.30 -3.71 27.41
CA PRO A 622 -5.64 -3.44 27.94
C PRO A 622 -5.79 -1.98 28.39
N GLY A 623 -6.88 -1.32 27.99
CA GLY A 623 -7.17 0.08 28.35
C GLY A 623 -6.30 1.14 27.66
N ALA A 624 -5.42 0.76 26.72
CA ALA A 624 -4.58 1.69 25.98
C ALA A 624 -5.37 2.68 25.11
N GLU A 625 -6.63 2.41 24.77
CA GLU A 625 -7.49 3.38 24.11
C GLU A 625 -7.82 4.61 24.98
N ASN A 626 -7.69 4.52 26.31
CA ASN A 626 -8.01 5.62 27.23
C ASN A 626 -7.07 6.82 27.02
N ILE A 627 -5.88 6.58 26.47
CA ILE A 627 -4.93 7.60 25.99
C ILE A 627 -5.61 8.62 25.06
N LEU A 628 -6.66 8.24 24.32
CA LEU A 628 -7.42 9.14 23.45
C LEU A 628 -8.24 10.19 24.22
N ALA A 629 -8.63 9.90 25.46
CA ALA A 629 -9.33 10.85 26.33
C ALA A 629 -8.36 11.86 26.98
N ASP A 630 -7.14 11.41 27.27
CA ASP A 630 -6.03 12.22 27.83
C ASP A 630 -5.44 13.24 26.83
N LEU A 631 -5.84 13.16 25.54
CA LEU A 631 -5.38 14.11 24.52
C LEU A 631 -5.97 15.52 24.74
N PRO A 632 -5.14 16.57 24.74
CA PRO A 632 -5.58 17.97 24.79
C PRO A 632 -6.68 18.29 23.77
N ALA A 633 -7.56 19.25 24.07
CA ALA A 633 -8.73 19.56 23.25
C ALA A 633 -8.41 19.84 21.76
N ASN A 634 -7.27 20.49 21.49
CA ASN A 634 -6.76 20.77 20.14
C ASN A 634 -6.03 19.61 19.45
N GLN A 635 -5.90 18.46 20.14
CA GLN A 635 -5.22 17.23 19.68
C GLN A 635 -6.16 16.01 19.73
N ARG A 636 -7.46 16.21 19.96
CA ARG A 636 -8.44 15.12 20.12
C ARG A 636 -8.63 14.33 18.83
N ILE A 637 -8.29 13.04 18.89
CA ILE A 637 -8.49 12.08 17.80
C ILE A 637 -9.78 11.30 18.04
N GLN A 638 -10.68 11.29 17.07
CA GLN A 638 -11.93 10.52 17.15
C GLN A 638 -11.62 9.01 17.30
N PRO A 639 -12.13 8.29 18.32
CA PRO A 639 -11.79 6.87 18.55
C PRO A 639 -12.08 5.94 17.37
N THR A 640 -13.05 6.28 16.52
CA THR A 640 -13.45 5.56 15.30
C THR A 640 -12.56 5.85 14.09
N ARG A 641 -11.70 6.88 14.13
CA ARG A 641 -10.78 7.28 13.06
C ARG A 641 -9.87 6.11 12.69
N ARG A 642 -9.86 5.70 11.42
CA ARG A 642 -9.00 4.60 10.95
C ARG A 642 -7.53 5.03 10.96
N VAL A 643 -6.62 4.16 11.40
CA VAL A 643 -5.21 4.51 11.68
C VAL A 643 -4.49 5.11 10.46
N ARG A 644 -4.75 4.60 9.24
CA ARG A 644 -4.17 5.18 8.01
C ARG A 644 -4.55 6.65 7.78
N CYS A 645 -5.59 7.15 8.42
CA CYS A 645 -6.12 8.50 8.29
C CYS A 645 -5.66 9.47 9.41
N LEU A 646 -4.71 9.06 10.26
CA LEU A 646 -4.06 9.92 11.25
C LEU A 646 -2.97 10.78 10.59
N ARG A 647 -2.93 12.07 10.91
CA ARG A 647 -1.88 13.01 10.48
C ARG A 647 -0.53 12.65 11.14
N ALA A 648 0.55 13.21 10.62
CA ALA A 648 1.87 13.08 11.26
C ALA A 648 1.84 13.57 12.73
N ASP A 649 1.24 14.74 12.98
CA ASP A 649 1.11 15.30 14.33
C ASP A 649 0.23 14.42 15.23
N ASP A 650 -0.85 13.84 14.71
CA ASP A 650 -1.72 12.90 15.46
C ASP A 650 -0.88 11.71 15.99
N LEU A 651 -0.02 11.15 15.13
CA LEU A 651 0.84 10.01 15.47
C LEU A 651 1.93 10.40 16.49
N VAL A 652 2.52 11.59 16.38
CA VAL A 652 3.52 12.09 17.35
C VAL A 652 2.87 12.43 18.69
N ASN A 653 1.66 13.01 18.68
CA ASN A 653 0.88 13.30 19.90
C ASN A 653 0.47 12.00 20.61
N LEU A 654 0.00 10.99 19.88
CA LEU A 654 -0.25 9.64 20.40
C LEU A 654 1.01 9.01 21.00
N THR A 655 2.17 9.17 20.35
CA THR A 655 3.45 8.66 20.87
C THR A 655 3.85 9.36 22.16
N ARG A 656 3.71 10.69 22.24
CA ARG A 656 3.96 11.45 23.48
C ARG A 656 3.01 11.04 24.61
N ALA A 657 1.75 10.75 24.30
CA ALA A 657 0.77 10.31 25.28
C ALA A 657 1.06 8.87 25.76
N TRP A 658 1.36 7.94 24.85
CA TRP A 658 1.86 6.58 25.17
C TRP A 658 3.13 6.61 26.02
N ALA A 659 4.09 7.51 25.70
CA ALA A 659 5.30 7.70 26.49
C ALA A 659 5.01 8.13 27.95
N LYS A 660 3.89 8.82 28.20
CA LYS A 660 3.42 9.21 29.55
C LYS A 660 2.51 8.19 30.23
N TRP A 661 1.72 7.42 29.47
CA TRP A 661 0.71 6.49 30.00
C TRP A 661 1.33 5.44 30.96
N PRO A 662 0.85 5.29 32.20
CA PRO A 662 1.57 4.52 33.23
C PRO A 662 1.47 3.00 33.02
N PHE A 663 0.39 2.49 32.44
CA PHE A 663 0.11 1.06 32.32
C PHE A 663 0.78 0.36 31.12
N LYS A 664 1.66 1.04 30.37
CA LYS A 664 2.49 0.35 29.37
C LYS A 664 3.45 -0.60 30.08
N ASN A 665 3.61 -1.81 29.55
CA ASN A 665 4.51 -2.80 30.12
C ASN A 665 5.96 -2.24 30.16
N PRO A 666 6.62 -2.12 31.34
CA PRO A 666 7.99 -1.63 31.44
C PRO A 666 9.01 -2.57 30.77
N GLY A 667 8.64 -3.85 30.59
CA GLY A 667 9.34 -4.83 29.76
C GLY A 667 9.31 -4.56 28.25
N ILE A 668 8.66 -3.47 27.79
CA ILE A 668 8.97 -2.86 26.47
C ILE A 668 10.32 -2.14 26.57
N GLN A 669 11.38 -2.92 26.85
CA GLN A 669 12.75 -2.45 26.89
C GLN A 669 13.23 -2.16 25.48
N PHE A 670 13.08 -0.90 25.06
CA PHE A 670 13.85 -0.31 23.97
C PHE A 670 15.37 -0.52 24.16
N GLU A 671 15.81 -0.76 25.40
CA GLU A 671 17.18 -1.10 25.80
C GLU A 671 17.72 -2.40 25.17
N ARG A 672 16.85 -3.39 24.88
CA ARG A 672 17.27 -4.57 24.09
C ARG A 672 17.58 -4.25 22.62
N TYR A 673 17.23 -3.05 22.14
CA TYR A 673 17.68 -2.51 20.86
C TYR A 673 18.91 -1.59 21.03
N SER A 674 18.95 -0.74 22.06
CA SER A 674 20.11 0.16 22.30
C SER A 674 21.38 -0.58 22.77
N GLY A 675 21.27 -1.85 23.17
CA GLY A 675 22.42 -2.73 23.43
C GLY A 675 23.18 -3.15 22.17
N ARG A 676 22.69 -2.83 20.96
CA ARG A 676 23.49 -2.89 19.73
C ARG A 676 24.05 -1.51 19.43
N ASP A 677 25.35 -1.37 19.64
CA ASP A 677 26.05 -0.11 19.46
C ASP A 677 25.88 0.44 18.03
N LEU A 678 25.29 1.63 17.90
CA LEU A 678 25.16 2.33 16.62
C LEU A 678 26.51 2.86 16.10
N ARG A 679 27.61 2.67 16.86
CA ARG A 679 28.98 2.79 16.37
C ARG A 679 29.37 1.53 15.57
N GLY A 680 29.20 1.59 14.25
CA GLY A 680 29.98 0.79 13.29
C GLY A 680 29.72 -0.72 13.22
N THR A 681 28.63 -1.28 13.77
CA THR A 681 28.37 -2.74 13.63
C THR A 681 26.92 -3.12 13.28
N LYS A 682 26.72 -3.62 12.05
CA LYS A 682 25.61 -4.48 11.58
C LYS A 682 24.22 -4.20 12.20
N LEU A 683 23.50 -3.24 11.59
CA LEU A 683 22.04 -3.17 11.65
C LEU A 683 21.40 -4.43 11.01
N SER A 684 21.27 -5.52 11.76
CA SER A 684 20.48 -6.70 11.37
C SER A 684 19.10 -6.68 12.04
N VAL A 685 18.13 -6.09 11.32
CA VAL A 685 16.70 -6.31 11.52
C VAL A 685 16.16 -6.81 10.19
N TYR A 686 15.33 -7.86 10.24
CA TYR A 686 14.67 -8.48 9.09
C TYR A 686 13.48 -7.64 8.62
#